data_AF-A0A0J1GCD7-F1
#
_entry.id   AF-A0A0J1GCD7-F1
#
_cell.length_a   1.000
_cell.length_b   1.000
_cell.length_c   1.000
_cell.angle_alpha   90.00
_cell.angle_beta   90.00
_cell.angle_gamma   90.00
#
_symmetry.space_group_name_H-M   'P 1'
#
loop_
_entity.id
_entity.type
_entity.pdbx_description
1 polymer ?
#
loop_
_entity_poly.entity_id
_entity_poly.type
_entity_poly.pdbx_seq_one_letter_code
_entity_poly.pdbx_strand_id
1 'polypeptide(L)'
;MEEFMKCLVLAGGTGDRLWPASRRNYPKQFMNVKENRSLFQETIARNMPFCDEFYIMTNEKYQYIVEGQMQAFQGLKYRCFLEQAGRKTAPAAAIICMCINPSDLLLIVSTDTIIDGGDYRKAILDAKNLVNEGWLVSLGVSGKRGVKLFTPNAKLNESTCYEIGLVDAGILMLRAGDYLHELKICSPYIYEPCRFGVNSLNTAGKIILLKRQWMENIPAESIASAITQKSEKVRIYKADLNWSRILDLESLSEYHEFRQEGRVIEENCRDISILNYAKGKIVIANEMEDTVIVNTNDAVYVSRKGKTQAIKDIMRKHYREEKKVFDESSICYQPWGMKEILTCTPEYKVKRITIFPEKVLPGHKHQFRSEHWAIVGGVATITLNEEIREYGKKECVYIPMGTLHQIANYTSENIIVVETSIGKILEEADYVKNGLTSGLEVEIEDTDLVKLEPAFKDYLWGGSKLRDIYHKHCDYDCIAESWELSTHGAGQSVVAEGKYKGLLFGEYIARIGRENLGWKCQSYEKFPLLIKFIDARDMLSIQVHPGDDYALPVEDEYGKNEMWYIMDCDEDAYIYYGFNKDVAEEEVRKRIDEQTLTAILNKVPVHKGESIFVEAGTVHAIGPGILVCEVQQNSNATYRLYDYGRRDRYGELRELHLEKALDVIQKTRTIIKPTITEDEILTEGYTTKLLGECKYFSCTKYHVKTFVRIVGDESSFYSIMILSGSGELQVENTRQSFKPGESFFVPAGKKNVQVTGYCEFLLTQV
;
A
#
# COMPACT_ATOMS: atom_id res chain seq x y z
N MET A 1 1.08 22.48 9.95
CA MET A 1 0.50 21.56 8.95
C MET A 1 -0.14 20.42 9.74
N GLU A 2 -1.34 19.97 9.38
CA GLU A 2 -1.92 18.77 10.01
C GLU A 2 -1.06 17.58 9.56
N GLU A 3 -0.24 17.05 10.46
CA GLU A 3 0.53 15.82 10.25
C GLU A 3 -0.45 14.65 10.02
N PHE A 4 -0.32 13.94 8.91
CA PHE A 4 -1.19 12.83 8.51
C PHE A 4 -0.73 11.51 9.13
N MET A 5 -1.64 10.54 9.23
CA MET A 5 -1.37 9.20 9.77
C MET A 5 -1.63 8.12 8.72
N LYS A 6 -1.05 6.94 8.90
CA LYS A 6 -1.42 5.77 8.11
C LYS A 6 -2.62 5.08 8.75
N CYS A 7 -3.47 4.43 7.97
CA CYS A 7 -4.65 3.72 8.49
C CYS A 7 -4.58 2.23 8.18
N LEU A 8 -4.64 1.37 9.21
CA LEU A 8 -4.86 -0.07 9.03
C LEU A 8 -6.34 -0.40 9.19
N VAL A 9 -6.96 -0.82 8.10
CA VAL A 9 -8.36 -1.26 8.05
C VAL A 9 -8.43 -2.77 8.15
N LEU A 10 -8.97 -3.26 9.26
CA LEU A 10 -9.18 -4.69 9.51
C LEU A 10 -10.53 -5.12 8.93
N ALA A 11 -10.51 -5.66 7.71
CA ALA A 11 -11.68 -6.09 6.93
C ALA A 11 -11.82 -7.62 6.92
N GLY A 12 -11.90 -8.23 8.12
CA GLY A 12 -11.95 -9.68 8.31
C GLY A 12 -13.23 -10.20 8.98
N GLY A 13 -13.55 -11.47 8.72
CA GLY A 13 -14.69 -12.21 9.30
C GLY A 13 -15.82 -12.47 8.30
N THR A 14 -16.40 -13.68 8.32
CA THR A 14 -17.37 -14.13 7.30
C THR A 14 -18.78 -13.56 7.48
N GLY A 15 -19.11 -13.09 8.68
CA GLY A 15 -20.42 -12.51 8.97
C GLY A 15 -21.54 -13.49 9.28
N ASP A 16 -21.29 -14.81 9.41
CA ASP A 16 -22.33 -15.87 9.54
C ASP A 16 -23.49 -15.57 10.52
N ARG A 17 -23.29 -14.76 11.58
CA ARG A 17 -24.36 -14.35 12.53
C ARG A 17 -25.39 -13.39 11.94
N LEU A 18 -25.10 -12.81 10.78
CA LEU A 18 -25.91 -11.81 10.08
C LEU A 18 -26.57 -12.40 8.85
N TRP A 19 -26.48 -13.71 8.60
CA TRP A 19 -27.29 -14.34 7.55
C TRP A 19 -28.78 -14.13 7.87
N PRO A 20 -29.64 -13.77 6.90
CA PRO A 20 -29.43 -13.68 5.45
C PRO A 20 -29.05 -12.28 4.97
N ALA A 21 -28.69 -11.33 5.83
CA ALA A 21 -28.18 -10.04 5.39
C ALA A 21 -26.73 -10.13 4.87
N SER A 22 -25.92 -11.04 5.43
CA SER A 22 -24.55 -11.36 4.96
C SER A 22 -24.46 -12.70 4.22
N ARG A 23 -23.39 -12.90 3.45
CA ARG A 23 -23.00 -14.19 2.84
C ARG A 23 -21.52 -14.47 3.04
N ARG A 24 -21.06 -15.72 2.96
CA ARG A 24 -19.61 -16.01 3.06
C ARG A 24 -18.78 -15.36 1.96
N ASN A 25 -19.33 -15.22 0.76
CA ASN A 25 -18.70 -14.51 -0.36
C ASN A 25 -19.06 -13.02 -0.41
N TYR A 26 -19.90 -12.52 0.52
CA TYR A 26 -20.22 -11.12 0.66
C TYR A 26 -20.39 -10.78 2.15
N PRO A 27 -19.27 -10.74 2.89
CA PRO A 27 -19.28 -10.69 4.33
C PRO A 27 -19.72 -9.32 4.86
N LYS A 28 -19.95 -9.27 6.18
CA LYS A 28 -20.64 -8.17 6.86
C LYS A 28 -20.08 -6.77 6.60
N GLN A 29 -18.77 -6.66 6.40
CA GLN A 29 -18.06 -5.39 6.23
C GLN A 29 -18.49 -4.69 4.94
N PHE A 30 -18.91 -5.46 3.94
CA PHE A 30 -19.28 -4.94 2.62
C PHE A 30 -20.77 -4.72 2.47
N MET A 31 -21.58 -5.11 3.45
CA MET A 31 -23.01 -4.85 3.47
C MET A 31 -23.28 -3.35 3.56
N ASN A 32 -24.27 -2.86 2.81
CA ASN A 32 -24.73 -1.48 2.90
C ASN A 32 -25.44 -1.24 4.23
N VAL A 33 -25.07 -0.16 4.91
CA VAL A 33 -25.61 0.18 6.23
C VAL A 33 -26.01 1.66 6.34
N LYS A 34 -25.40 2.55 5.54
CA LYS A 34 -25.69 3.99 5.60
C LYS A 34 -25.58 4.63 4.22
N GLU A 35 -26.65 5.27 3.73
CA GLU A 35 -26.62 6.15 2.54
C GLU A 35 -25.85 5.57 1.33
N ASN A 36 -26.15 4.32 0.98
CA ASN A 36 -25.47 3.55 -0.10
C ASN A 36 -23.98 3.25 0.12
N ARG A 37 -23.45 3.42 1.33
CA ARG A 37 -22.10 2.99 1.73
C ARG A 37 -22.15 1.75 2.62
N SER A 38 -21.16 0.90 2.43
CA SER A 38 -20.92 -0.25 3.30
C SER A 38 -20.25 0.16 4.62
N LEU A 39 -20.23 -0.75 5.61
CA LEU A 39 -19.44 -0.53 6.84
C LEU A 39 -17.96 -0.26 6.53
N PHE A 40 -17.42 -0.96 5.53
CA PHE A 40 -16.07 -0.75 5.02
C PHE A 40 -15.91 0.67 4.46
N GLN A 41 -16.79 1.11 3.55
CA GLN A 41 -16.71 2.45 2.96
C GLN A 41 -16.94 3.57 3.99
N GLU A 42 -17.85 3.38 4.95
CA GLU A 42 -18.03 4.31 6.07
C GLU A 42 -16.76 4.42 6.92
N THR A 43 -16.08 3.30 7.15
CA THR A 43 -14.80 3.29 7.88
C THR A 43 -13.72 4.06 7.11
N ILE A 44 -13.62 3.89 5.79
CA ILE A 44 -12.68 4.66 4.95
C ILE A 44 -13.03 6.15 5.02
N ALA A 45 -14.26 6.51 4.69
CA ALA A 45 -14.70 7.91 4.60
C ALA A 45 -14.51 8.68 5.90
N ARG A 46 -14.76 8.05 7.05
CA ARG A 46 -14.58 8.66 8.37
C ARG A 46 -13.12 8.97 8.70
N ASN A 47 -12.18 8.21 8.12
CA ASN A 47 -10.75 8.33 8.43
C ASN A 47 -9.96 9.12 7.37
N MET A 48 -10.52 9.37 6.19
CA MET A 48 -9.86 10.17 5.12
C MET A 48 -9.35 11.54 5.59
N PRO A 49 -10.03 12.29 6.49
CA PRO A 49 -9.50 13.58 6.94
C PRO A 49 -8.23 13.49 7.78
N PHE A 50 -7.88 12.31 8.29
CA PHE A 50 -6.75 12.11 9.21
C PHE A 50 -5.61 11.30 8.59
N CYS A 51 -5.88 10.62 7.48
CA CYS A 51 -4.98 9.61 6.94
C CYS A 51 -4.67 9.81 5.46
N ASP A 52 -3.39 9.71 5.11
CA ASP A 52 -2.86 9.88 3.76
C ASP A 52 -2.73 8.56 2.98
N GLU A 53 -2.56 7.43 3.68
CA GLU A 53 -2.48 6.09 3.10
C GLU A 53 -3.26 5.04 3.90
N PHE A 54 -3.96 4.15 3.20
CA PHE A 54 -4.78 3.08 3.78
C PHE A 54 -4.22 1.67 3.49
N TYR A 55 -4.03 0.86 4.53
CA TYR A 55 -3.61 -0.53 4.48
C TYR A 55 -4.81 -1.41 4.81
N ILE A 56 -5.33 -2.13 3.82
CA ILE A 56 -6.54 -2.95 3.98
C ILE A 56 -6.13 -4.41 4.15
N MET A 57 -6.31 -4.93 5.37
CA MET A 57 -6.10 -6.35 5.66
C MET A 57 -7.40 -7.12 5.46
N THR A 58 -7.43 -8.05 4.51
CA THR A 58 -8.62 -8.85 4.21
C THR A 58 -8.27 -10.24 3.70
N ASN A 59 -9.26 -11.13 3.60
CA ASN A 59 -9.05 -12.42 2.97
C ASN A 59 -8.92 -12.28 1.44
N GLU A 60 -8.07 -13.09 0.81
CA GLU A 60 -7.88 -13.10 -0.67
C GLU A 60 -9.21 -13.19 -1.44
N LYS A 61 -10.19 -13.93 -0.91
CA LYS A 61 -11.53 -14.07 -1.54
C LYS A 61 -12.30 -12.76 -1.67
N TYR A 62 -11.94 -11.74 -0.90
CA TYR A 62 -12.62 -10.45 -0.85
C TYR A 62 -11.91 -9.35 -1.63
N GLN A 63 -10.79 -9.67 -2.30
CA GLN A 63 -9.98 -8.73 -3.06
C GLN A 63 -10.86 -7.85 -3.97
N TYR A 64 -11.64 -8.45 -4.87
CA TYR A 64 -12.43 -7.69 -5.83
C TYR A 64 -13.56 -6.87 -5.20
N ILE A 65 -14.07 -7.29 -4.03
CA ILE A 65 -15.07 -6.52 -3.29
C ILE A 65 -14.42 -5.25 -2.74
N VAL A 66 -13.24 -5.38 -2.14
CA VAL A 66 -12.45 -4.23 -1.67
C VAL A 66 -12.12 -3.31 -2.83
N GLU A 67 -11.50 -3.82 -3.89
CA GLU A 67 -11.10 -3.01 -5.05
C GLU A 67 -12.30 -2.29 -5.69
N GLY A 68 -13.45 -2.95 -5.78
CA GLY A 68 -14.66 -2.36 -6.33
C GLY A 68 -15.29 -1.31 -5.42
N GLN A 69 -15.33 -1.53 -4.10
CA GLN A 69 -15.83 -0.52 -3.17
C GLN A 69 -14.88 0.67 -2.99
N MET A 70 -13.57 0.46 -3.20
CA MET A 70 -12.56 1.53 -3.20
C MET A 70 -12.64 2.45 -4.44
N GLN A 71 -13.34 2.05 -5.51
CA GLN A 71 -13.57 2.93 -6.67
C GLN A 71 -14.31 4.22 -6.31
N ALA A 72 -15.06 4.23 -5.20
CA ALA A 72 -15.73 5.42 -4.69
C ALA A 72 -14.76 6.49 -4.15
N PHE A 73 -13.48 6.14 -3.94
CA PHE A 73 -12.45 7.01 -3.34
C PHE A 73 -11.29 7.25 -4.32
N GLN A 74 -11.58 7.95 -5.42
CA GLN A 74 -10.58 8.28 -6.43
C GLN A 74 -9.42 9.12 -5.83
N GLY A 75 -8.19 8.79 -6.22
CA GLY A 75 -6.98 9.48 -5.75
C GLY A 75 -6.49 9.10 -4.34
N LEU A 76 -7.23 8.26 -3.61
CA LEU A 76 -6.81 7.79 -2.29
C LEU A 76 -5.69 6.74 -2.40
N LYS A 77 -4.56 6.96 -1.73
CA LYS A 77 -3.46 5.99 -1.68
C LYS A 77 -3.88 4.82 -0.78
N TYR A 78 -3.86 3.60 -1.30
CA TYR A 78 -4.13 2.40 -0.50
C TYR A 78 -3.41 1.17 -1.02
N ARG A 79 -3.17 0.20 -0.13
CA ARG A 79 -2.63 -1.14 -0.42
C ARG A 79 -3.50 -2.21 0.24
N CYS A 80 -3.69 -3.33 -0.44
CA CYS A 80 -4.44 -4.49 0.06
C CYS A 80 -3.47 -5.62 0.43
N PHE A 81 -3.58 -6.08 1.66
CA PHE A 81 -2.89 -7.26 2.17
C PHE A 81 -3.90 -8.42 2.23
N LEU A 82 -3.69 -9.41 1.35
CA LEU A 82 -4.60 -10.52 1.12
C LEU A 82 -4.16 -11.76 1.91
N GLU A 83 -4.86 -12.05 2.99
CA GLU A 83 -4.62 -13.25 3.81
C GLU A 83 -5.25 -14.50 3.17
N GLN A 84 -4.43 -15.51 2.88
CA GLN A 84 -4.94 -16.84 2.52
C GLN A 84 -5.37 -17.68 3.74
N ALA A 85 -4.94 -17.27 4.94
CA ALA A 85 -5.36 -17.82 6.22
C ALA A 85 -5.36 -16.71 7.29
N GLY A 86 -6.52 -16.44 7.89
CA GLY A 86 -6.66 -15.35 8.85
C GLY A 86 -6.01 -15.63 10.21
N ARG A 87 -5.26 -14.66 10.73
CA ARG A 87 -4.54 -14.78 12.02
C ARG A 87 -4.95 -13.79 13.10
N LYS A 88 -6.16 -13.23 12.98
CA LYS A 88 -6.69 -12.18 13.87
C LYS A 88 -5.84 -10.91 13.78
N THR A 89 -5.96 -10.03 14.77
CA THR A 89 -5.57 -8.62 14.63
C THR A 89 -4.12 -8.33 14.99
N ALA A 90 -3.48 -9.09 15.88
CA ALA A 90 -2.09 -8.80 16.27
C ALA A 90 -1.07 -9.09 15.15
N PRO A 91 -1.13 -10.26 14.46
CA PRO A 91 -0.29 -10.51 13.29
C PRO A 91 -0.52 -9.52 12.17
N ALA A 92 -1.79 -9.16 11.90
CA ALA A 92 -2.13 -8.17 10.88
C ALA A 92 -1.45 -6.82 11.16
N ALA A 93 -1.55 -6.31 12.40
CA ALA A 93 -0.90 -5.07 12.79
C ALA A 93 0.64 -5.18 12.73
N ALA A 94 1.21 -6.31 13.14
CA ALA A 94 2.67 -6.52 13.10
C ALA A 94 3.22 -6.48 11.68
N ILE A 95 2.59 -7.19 10.74
CA ILE A 95 2.99 -7.23 9.33
C ILE A 95 2.98 -5.82 8.74
N ILE A 96 1.91 -5.05 8.99
CA ILE A 96 1.82 -3.67 8.48
C ILE A 96 2.87 -2.76 9.13
N CYS A 97 3.05 -2.83 10.46
CA CYS A 97 4.07 -2.02 11.14
C CYS A 97 5.49 -2.31 10.65
N MET A 98 5.78 -3.54 10.20
CA MET A 98 7.07 -3.92 9.61
C MET A 98 7.24 -3.43 8.16
N CYS A 99 6.15 -3.12 7.47
CA CYS A 99 6.16 -2.63 6.08
C CYS A 99 6.20 -1.09 5.97
N ILE A 100 6.08 -0.37 7.09
CA ILE A 100 6.05 1.10 7.15
C ILE A 100 7.22 1.63 7.98
N ASN A 101 7.45 2.95 7.97
CA ASN A 101 8.55 3.51 8.74
C ASN A 101 8.26 3.38 10.25
N PRO A 102 9.25 3.05 11.10
CA PRO A 102 9.03 2.88 12.53
C PRO A 102 8.46 4.12 13.23
N SER A 103 8.65 5.32 12.70
CA SER A 103 8.06 6.56 13.20
C SER A 103 6.65 6.83 12.73
N ASP A 104 6.15 6.13 11.70
CA ASP A 104 4.81 6.34 11.18
C ASP A 104 3.78 6.08 12.29
N LEU A 105 2.82 6.99 12.38
CA LEU A 105 1.63 6.82 13.19
C LEU A 105 0.63 5.95 12.42
N LEU A 106 0.12 4.92 13.08
CA LEU A 106 -0.84 3.97 12.52
C LEU A 106 -2.14 4.01 13.31
N LEU A 107 -3.22 4.37 12.63
CA LEU A 107 -4.60 4.28 13.11
C LEU A 107 -5.21 2.95 12.66
N ILE A 108 -5.36 2.02 13.59
CA ILE A 108 -5.98 0.71 13.37
C ILE A 108 -7.48 0.82 13.63
N VAL A 109 -8.29 0.42 12.65
CA VAL A 109 -9.75 0.49 12.71
C VAL A 109 -10.40 -0.83 12.29
N SER A 110 -11.43 -1.25 13.04
CA SER A 110 -12.29 -2.36 12.65
C SER A 110 -13.48 -1.91 11.80
N THR A 111 -13.84 -2.75 10.84
CA THR A 111 -14.93 -2.50 9.86
C THR A 111 -16.29 -3.04 10.32
N ASP A 112 -16.45 -3.26 11.62
CA ASP A 112 -17.68 -3.77 12.24
C ASP A 112 -18.35 -2.78 13.19
N THR A 113 -18.01 -1.50 13.05
CA THR A 113 -18.46 -0.43 13.94
C THR A 113 -19.14 0.69 13.16
N ILE A 114 -20.13 1.30 13.79
CA ILE A 114 -20.81 2.49 13.31
C ILE A 114 -20.64 3.59 14.36
N ILE A 115 -20.37 4.79 13.88
CA ILE A 115 -20.19 5.99 14.71
C ILE A 115 -21.08 7.07 14.11
N ASP A 116 -22.18 7.37 14.80
CA ASP A 116 -23.24 8.28 14.35
C ASP A 116 -23.36 9.47 15.30
N GLY A 117 -22.32 10.30 15.31
CA GLY A 117 -22.20 11.48 16.18
C GLY A 117 -21.15 11.32 17.28
N GLY A 118 -21.09 12.32 18.16
CA GLY A 118 -19.97 12.50 19.09
C GLY A 118 -18.76 13.16 18.41
N ASP A 119 -17.70 13.39 19.19
CA ASP A 119 -16.54 14.14 18.73
C ASP A 119 -15.40 13.21 18.29
N TYR A 120 -15.63 12.51 17.17
CA TYR A 120 -14.64 11.59 16.60
C TYR A 120 -13.33 12.29 16.26
N ARG A 121 -13.41 13.50 15.68
CA ARG A 121 -12.22 14.31 15.35
C ARG A 121 -11.39 14.58 16.58
N LYS A 122 -11.99 15.08 17.66
CA LYS A 122 -11.27 15.32 18.91
C LYS A 122 -10.69 14.04 19.50
N ALA A 123 -11.44 12.93 19.50
CA ALA A 123 -10.92 11.66 20.02
C ALA A 123 -9.66 11.19 19.28
N ILE A 124 -9.62 11.35 17.95
CA ILE A 124 -8.45 11.01 17.13
C ILE A 124 -7.29 11.97 17.41
N LEU A 125 -7.53 13.29 17.47
CA LEU A 125 -6.47 14.27 17.75
C LEU A 125 -5.90 14.14 19.17
N ASP A 126 -6.73 13.90 20.18
CA ASP A 126 -6.29 13.68 21.56
C ASP A 126 -5.51 12.37 21.69
N ALA A 127 -5.98 11.30 21.04
CA ALA A 127 -5.24 10.04 20.97
C ALA A 127 -3.87 10.23 20.31
N LYS A 128 -3.80 11.04 19.25
CA LYS A 128 -2.54 11.37 18.58
C LYS A 128 -1.54 12.04 19.50
N ASN A 129 -1.97 13.01 20.30
CA ASN A 129 -1.11 13.67 21.28
C ASN A 129 -0.52 12.65 22.28
N LEU A 130 -1.33 11.70 22.75
CA LEU A 130 -0.88 10.64 23.64
C LEU A 130 0.10 9.66 22.96
N VAL A 131 -0.08 9.34 21.69
CA VAL A 131 0.88 8.51 20.93
C VAL A 131 2.21 9.24 20.74
N ASN A 132 2.19 10.56 20.56
CA ASN A 132 3.41 11.37 20.50
C ASN A 132 4.18 11.39 21.83
N GLU A 133 3.50 11.18 22.97
CA GLU A 133 4.13 10.95 24.28
C GLU A 133 4.68 9.50 24.46
N GLY A 134 4.48 8.61 23.48
CA GLY A 134 4.97 7.23 23.50
C GLY A 134 3.98 6.19 24.05
N TRP A 135 2.69 6.50 24.08
CA TRP A 135 1.64 5.54 24.48
C TRP A 135 1.07 4.78 23.26
N LEU A 136 0.72 3.50 23.46
CA LEU A 136 -0.22 2.78 22.60
C LEU A 136 -1.63 3.10 23.06
N VAL A 137 -2.44 3.76 22.23
CA VAL A 137 -3.74 4.29 22.65
C VAL A 137 -4.87 3.44 22.10
N SER A 138 -5.75 2.96 22.98
CA SER A 138 -7.01 2.31 22.61
C SER A 138 -8.18 3.22 22.97
N LEU A 139 -9.12 3.42 22.04
CA LEU A 139 -10.32 4.21 22.31
C LEU A 139 -11.36 3.34 23.02
N GLY A 140 -11.75 3.77 24.22
CA GLY A 140 -12.82 3.18 25.00
C GLY A 140 -14.08 4.02 24.95
N VAL A 141 -15.23 3.40 24.74
CA VAL A 141 -16.54 4.07 24.70
C VAL A 141 -17.47 3.54 25.77
N SER A 142 -18.38 4.38 26.27
CA SER A 142 -19.41 3.95 27.22
C SER A 142 -20.48 3.13 26.47
N GLY A 143 -20.38 1.80 26.53
CA GLY A 143 -21.26 0.90 25.78
C GLY A 143 -21.60 -0.38 26.56
N LYS A 144 -22.70 -1.04 26.17
CA LYS A 144 -23.16 -2.30 26.78
C LYS A 144 -22.62 -3.56 26.10
N ARG A 145 -22.23 -3.48 24.82
CA ARG A 145 -21.89 -4.65 23.97
C ARG A 145 -20.50 -4.51 23.36
N GLY A 146 -19.58 -5.38 23.76
CA GLY A 146 -18.25 -5.55 23.15
C GLY A 146 -17.21 -6.07 24.14
N VAL A 147 -15.94 -6.04 23.75
CA VAL A 147 -14.82 -6.49 24.60
C VAL A 147 -14.55 -5.40 25.63
N LYS A 148 -14.72 -5.73 26.91
CA LYS A 148 -14.38 -4.79 27.99
C LYS A 148 -12.88 -4.55 28.00
N LEU A 149 -12.50 -3.30 28.25
CA LEU A 149 -11.10 -2.92 28.27
C LEU A 149 -10.47 -3.19 29.64
N PHE A 150 -9.21 -3.61 29.61
CA PHE A 150 -8.39 -3.92 30.78
C PHE A 150 -7.00 -3.32 30.60
N THR A 151 -6.42 -2.81 31.68
CA THR A 151 -5.01 -2.35 31.71
C THR A 151 -4.30 -2.91 32.93
N PRO A 152 -3.07 -3.43 32.81
CA PRO A 152 -2.33 -4.04 33.93
C PRO A 152 -2.08 -3.13 35.14
N ASN A 153 -2.11 -1.80 34.98
CA ASN A 153 -1.75 -0.83 36.03
C ASN A 153 -2.81 0.25 36.30
N ALA A 154 -4.09 -0.12 36.37
CA ALA A 154 -5.05 0.73 37.09
C ALA A 154 -4.65 0.74 38.58
N LYS A 155 -3.85 1.73 39.02
CA LYS A 155 -3.55 1.93 40.44
C LYS A 155 -4.85 2.22 41.20
N LEU A 156 -5.42 1.15 41.73
CA LEU A 156 -5.85 0.97 43.13
C LEU A 156 -5.95 2.27 43.93
N ASN A 157 -7.18 2.76 44.08
CA ASN A 157 -7.66 3.14 45.40
C ASN A 157 -8.82 2.21 45.74
N GLU A 158 -8.51 1.31 46.68
CA GLU A 158 -9.34 0.47 47.53
C GLU A 158 -10.68 -0.07 46.97
N SER A 159 -10.71 -1.40 46.91
CA SER A 159 -11.88 -2.28 46.82
C SER A 159 -12.41 -2.71 45.45
N THR A 160 -11.58 -2.78 44.38
CA THR A 160 -11.84 -3.67 43.22
C THR A 160 -10.82 -3.60 42.06
N CYS A 161 -10.44 -4.76 41.52
CA CYS A 161 -10.16 -4.85 40.08
C CYS A 161 -11.50 -4.63 39.37
N TYR A 162 -11.70 -3.50 38.67
CA TYR A 162 -12.84 -3.38 37.76
C TYR A 162 -12.38 -3.06 36.35
N GLU A 163 -13.03 -3.76 35.42
CA GLU A 163 -13.43 -3.25 34.12
C GLU A 163 -13.52 -1.72 34.16
N ILE A 164 -12.76 -1.03 33.32
CA ILE A 164 -13.18 0.32 32.98
C ILE A 164 -14.59 0.11 32.40
N GLY A 165 -15.61 0.86 32.84
CA GLY A 165 -16.98 0.77 32.29
C GLY A 165 -17.08 1.18 30.81
N LEU A 166 -16.00 0.97 30.06
CA LEU A 166 -15.75 1.26 28.68
C LEU A 166 -15.49 -0.04 27.93
N VAL A 167 -15.96 -0.04 26.70
CA VAL A 167 -15.81 -1.12 25.73
C VAL A 167 -14.80 -0.69 24.69
N ASP A 168 -14.00 -1.64 24.21
CA ASP A 168 -13.07 -1.44 23.08
C ASP A 168 -13.86 -1.04 21.83
N ALA A 169 -13.61 0.19 21.38
CA ALA A 169 -14.25 0.75 20.19
C ALA A 169 -13.75 0.09 18.89
N GLY A 170 -12.74 -0.78 18.94
CA GLY A 170 -12.08 -1.33 17.77
C GLY A 170 -11.22 -0.30 17.04
N ILE A 171 -10.81 0.76 17.75
CA ILE A 171 -9.98 1.85 17.24
C ILE A 171 -8.76 1.97 18.15
N LEU A 172 -7.58 1.78 17.56
CA LEU A 172 -6.30 1.90 18.24
C LEU A 172 -5.41 2.85 17.45
N MET A 173 -4.60 3.64 18.15
CA MET A 173 -3.59 4.48 17.54
C MET A 173 -2.25 4.19 18.19
N LEU A 174 -1.21 4.06 17.37
CA LEU A 174 0.11 3.71 17.82
C LEU A 174 1.17 4.24 16.86
N ARG A 175 2.42 4.27 17.31
CA ARG A 175 3.58 4.39 16.43
C ARG A 175 4.06 2.99 16.06
N ALA A 176 4.38 2.77 14.79
CA ALA A 176 4.72 1.45 14.26
C ALA A 176 5.85 0.77 15.05
N GLY A 177 6.92 1.50 15.32
CA GLY A 177 8.06 1.03 16.10
C GLY A 177 7.70 0.71 17.55
N ASP A 178 6.91 1.56 18.21
CA ASP A 178 6.53 1.37 19.61
C ASP A 178 5.68 0.08 19.75
N TYR A 179 4.78 -0.19 18.79
CA TYR A 179 4.01 -1.45 18.75
C TYR A 179 4.90 -2.67 18.54
N LEU A 180 5.84 -2.62 17.61
CA LEU A 180 6.75 -3.74 17.34
C LEU A 180 7.66 -4.03 18.53
N HIS A 181 8.13 -2.98 19.21
CA HIS A 181 8.91 -3.12 20.44
C HIS A 181 8.12 -3.82 21.54
N GLU A 182 6.91 -3.35 21.84
CA GLU A 182 6.04 -3.97 22.84
C GLU A 182 5.62 -5.39 22.44
N LEU A 183 5.37 -5.66 21.15
CA LEU A 183 5.06 -7.00 20.67
C LEU A 183 6.22 -7.97 20.86
N LYS A 184 7.46 -7.52 20.61
CA LYS A 184 8.67 -8.32 20.82
C LYS A 184 8.83 -8.72 22.30
N ILE A 185 8.47 -7.83 23.22
CA ILE A 185 8.51 -8.09 24.67
C ILE A 185 7.35 -9.01 25.10
N CYS A 186 6.11 -8.66 24.76
CA CYS A 186 4.91 -9.33 25.28
C CYS A 186 4.56 -10.64 24.56
N SER A 187 4.90 -10.76 23.28
CA SER A 187 4.54 -11.88 22.39
C SER A 187 5.62 -12.13 21.31
N PRO A 188 6.87 -12.48 21.70
CA PRO A 188 7.96 -12.73 20.74
C PRO A 188 7.64 -13.84 19.73
N TYR A 189 6.82 -14.82 20.12
CA TYR A 189 6.35 -15.90 19.26
C TYR A 189 5.42 -15.45 18.10
N ILE A 190 4.91 -14.21 18.12
CA ILE A 190 4.22 -13.57 17.00
C ILE A 190 5.20 -12.70 16.22
N TYR A 191 6.02 -11.92 16.94
CA TYR A 191 6.98 -10.99 16.34
C TYR A 191 7.95 -11.70 15.39
N GLU A 192 8.61 -12.78 15.84
CA GLU A 192 9.66 -13.45 15.06
C GLU A 192 9.15 -14.04 13.73
N PRO A 193 8.03 -14.82 13.69
CA PRO A 193 7.48 -15.31 12.43
C PRO A 193 6.98 -14.21 11.49
N CYS A 194 6.48 -13.09 12.03
CA CYS A 194 6.09 -11.94 11.21
C CYS A 194 7.32 -11.30 10.57
N ARG A 195 8.37 -11.04 11.36
CA ARG A 195 9.62 -10.42 10.90
C ARG A 195 10.27 -11.23 9.79
N PHE A 196 10.39 -12.54 9.99
CA PHE A 196 10.98 -13.44 9.01
C PHE A 196 10.22 -13.42 7.69
N GLY A 197 8.89 -13.49 7.72
CA GLY A 197 8.11 -13.53 6.48
C GLY A 197 8.05 -12.20 5.74
N VAL A 198 8.02 -11.08 6.47
CA VAL A 198 8.04 -9.73 5.85
C VAL A 198 9.34 -9.47 5.10
N ASN A 199 10.48 -9.96 5.59
CA ASN A 199 11.77 -9.83 4.87
C ASN A 199 11.75 -10.47 3.47
N SER A 200 10.90 -11.49 3.26
CA SER A 200 10.73 -12.16 1.96
C SER A 200 9.53 -11.66 1.16
N LEU A 201 8.80 -10.67 1.67
CA LEU A 201 7.54 -10.22 1.10
C LEU A 201 7.80 -9.13 0.07
N ASN A 202 7.35 -9.35 -1.17
CA ASN A 202 7.32 -8.29 -2.17
C ASN A 202 6.21 -7.28 -1.82
N THR A 203 6.61 -6.11 -1.33
CA THR A 203 5.72 -5.01 -0.93
C THR A 203 5.61 -3.90 -1.98
N ALA A 204 6.13 -4.13 -3.20
CA ALA A 204 6.13 -3.12 -4.27
C ALA A 204 4.75 -2.93 -4.94
N GLY A 205 3.86 -3.91 -4.86
CA GLY A 205 2.52 -3.80 -5.45
C GLY A 205 1.50 -3.16 -4.52
N LYS A 206 0.41 -2.64 -5.09
CA LYS A 206 -0.82 -2.33 -4.34
C LYS A 206 -1.51 -3.56 -3.77
N ILE A 207 -1.34 -4.72 -4.38
CA ILE A 207 -1.90 -5.99 -3.90
C ILE A 207 -0.75 -6.87 -3.40
N ILE A 208 -0.74 -7.16 -2.10
CA ILE A 208 0.26 -7.99 -1.43
C ILE A 208 -0.41 -9.28 -0.96
N LEU A 209 0.04 -10.42 -1.47
CA LEU A 209 -0.51 -11.73 -1.09
C LEU A 209 0.26 -12.34 0.09
N LEU A 210 -0.44 -12.59 1.20
CA LEU A 210 0.09 -13.28 2.37
C LEU A 210 -0.22 -14.78 2.26
N LYS A 211 0.77 -15.52 1.72
CA LYS A 211 0.65 -16.94 1.38
C LYS A 211 0.29 -17.80 2.60
N ARG A 212 -0.57 -18.80 2.39
CA ARG A 212 -1.05 -19.71 3.43
C ARG A 212 0.07 -20.36 4.23
N GLN A 213 1.11 -20.86 3.54
CA GLN A 213 2.23 -21.57 4.14
C GLN A 213 2.95 -20.74 5.22
N TRP A 214 3.12 -19.43 4.98
CA TRP A 214 3.71 -18.53 5.97
C TRP A 214 2.70 -18.20 7.08
N MET A 215 1.48 -17.80 6.70
CA MET A 215 0.46 -17.37 7.66
C MET A 215 0.13 -18.48 8.68
N GLU A 216 0.12 -19.76 8.27
CA GLU A 216 -0.06 -20.93 9.14
C GLU A 216 1.00 -21.11 10.24
N ASN A 217 2.17 -20.52 10.08
CA ASN A 217 3.22 -20.55 11.11
C ASN A 217 3.06 -19.44 12.16
N ILE A 218 2.16 -18.48 11.96
CA ILE A 218 1.93 -17.37 12.89
C ILE A 218 0.75 -17.70 13.81
N PRO A 219 0.90 -17.61 15.14
CA PRO A 219 -0.21 -17.84 16.07
C PRO A 219 -1.38 -16.85 15.90
N ALA A 220 -2.61 -17.35 15.96
CA ALA A 220 -3.81 -16.55 15.75
C ALA A 220 -4.29 -15.83 17.03
N GLU A 221 -3.86 -14.58 17.22
CA GLU A 221 -4.09 -13.81 18.45
C GLU A 221 -4.57 -12.38 18.19
N SER A 222 -5.42 -11.84 19.07
CA SER A 222 -5.87 -10.45 18.98
C SER A 222 -4.85 -9.50 19.61
N ILE A 223 -4.83 -8.23 19.16
CA ILE A 223 -4.01 -7.17 19.78
C ILE A 223 -4.24 -7.09 21.29
N ALA A 224 -5.50 -7.27 21.72
CA ALA A 224 -5.83 -7.22 23.13
C ALA A 224 -5.07 -8.27 23.97
N SER A 225 -5.02 -9.52 23.49
CA SER A 225 -4.32 -10.63 24.17
C SER A 225 -2.80 -10.54 24.00
N ALA A 226 -2.33 -10.09 22.83
CA ALA A 226 -0.91 -10.02 22.53
C ALA A 226 -0.21 -8.86 23.25
N ILE A 227 -0.88 -7.71 23.40
CA ILE A 227 -0.28 -6.47 23.93
C ILE A 227 -1.15 -5.82 25.02
N THR A 228 -2.39 -5.44 24.75
CA THR A 228 -3.20 -4.57 25.65
C THR A 228 -3.29 -5.11 27.08
N GLN A 229 -3.40 -6.43 27.25
CA GLN A 229 -3.50 -7.09 28.55
C GLN A 229 -2.16 -7.33 29.25
N LYS A 230 -1.03 -7.07 28.58
CA LYS A 230 0.33 -7.42 29.05
C LYS A 230 1.24 -6.21 29.19
N SER A 231 1.12 -5.23 28.30
CA SER A 231 2.00 -4.06 28.22
C SER A 231 1.57 -2.96 29.20
N GLU A 232 2.54 -2.33 29.83
CA GLU A 232 2.35 -1.14 30.67
C GLU A 232 2.29 0.16 29.85
N LYS A 233 2.62 0.10 28.55
CA LYS A 233 2.64 1.24 27.62
C LYS A 233 1.31 1.47 26.92
N VAL A 234 0.23 0.86 27.41
CA VAL A 234 -1.10 0.96 26.81
C VAL A 234 -1.97 1.90 27.63
N ARG A 235 -2.57 2.90 26.96
CA ARG A 235 -3.47 3.88 27.56
C ARG A 235 -4.84 3.80 26.91
N ILE A 236 -5.88 3.84 27.74
CA ILE A 236 -7.26 3.88 27.26
C ILE A 236 -7.73 5.33 27.26
N TYR A 237 -8.12 5.83 26.09
CA TYR A 237 -8.75 7.14 25.93
C TYR A 237 -10.26 6.97 25.95
N LYS A 238 -10.94 7.62 26.92
CA LYS A 238 -12.40 7.61 26.97
C LYS A 238 -12.96 8.55 25.90
N ALA A 239 -13.47 7.99 24.81
CA ALA A 239 -14.06 8.74 23.72
C ALA A 239 -15.57 8.92 23.95
N ASP A 240 -16.05 10.14 23.74
CA ASP A 240 -17.48 10.48 23.77
C ASP A 240 -18.07 10.31 22.37
N LEU A 241 -18.40 9.07 22.03
CA LEU A 241 -18.87 8.65 20.71
C LEU A 241 -20.22 7.97 20.82
N ASN A 242 -21.11 8.28 19.89
CA ASN A 242 -22.30 7.46 19.66
C ASN A 242 -21.89 6.23 18.83
N TRP A 243 -21.43 5.21 19.52
CA TRP A 243 -20.78 4.03 18.93
C TRP A 243 -21.64 2.78 19.09
N SER A 244 -21.74 2.00 18.00
CA SER A 244 -22.41 0.71 17.95
C SER A 244 -21.57 -0.31 17.20
N ARG A 245 -21.55 -1.55 17.67
CA ARG A 245 -20.83 -2.66 17.04
C ARG A 245 -21.79 -3.68 16.45
N ILE A 246 -21.64 -3.94 15.15
CA ILE A 246 -22.51 -4.87 14.40
C ILE A 246 -21.90 -6.28 14.46
N LEU A 247 -22.46 -7.10 15.35
CA LEU A 247 -22.01 -8.46 15.65
C LEU A 247 -22.99 -9.54 15.19
N ASP A 248 -24.28 -9.21 15.19
CA ASP A 248 -25.41 -10.10 14.94
C ASP A 248 -26.66 -9.30 14.54
N LEU A 249 -27.73 -10.02 14.20
CA LEU A 249 -28.97 -9.42 13.71
C LEU A 249 -29.63 -8.47 14.73
N GLU A 250 -29.45 -8.70 16.04
CA GLU A 250 -30.02 -7.84 17.08
C GLU A 250 -29.27 -6.51 17.18
N SER A 251 -27.93 -6.55 17.13
CA SER A 251 -27.14 -5.32 17.04
C SER A 251 -27.39 -4.54 15.74
N LEU A 252 -27.70 -5.25 14.65
CA LEU A 252 -28.04 -4.65 13.36
C LEU A 252 -29.44 -4.00 13.41
N SER A 253 -30.42 -4.64 14.04
CA SER A 253 -31.76 -4.07 14.18
C SER A 253 -31.80 -2.85 15.09
N GLU A 254 -31.06 -2.86 16.21
CA GLU A 254 -30.97 -1.69 17.11
C GLU A 254 -30.46 -0.44 16.39
N TYR A 255 -29.56 -0.61 15.41
CA TYR A 255 -29.11 0.48 14.57
C TYR A 255 -30.16 0.92 13.53
N HIS A 256 -30.84 -0.04 12.89
CA HIS A 256 -31.82 0.23 11.83
C HIS A 256 -33.20 0.70 12.32
N GLU A 257 -33.52 0.66 13.61
CA GLU A 257 -34.78 1.19 14.17
C GLU A 257 -35.04 2.66 13.77
N PHE A 258 -34.02 3.41 13.34
CA PHE A 258 -34.12 4.80 12.88
C PHE A 258 -33.99 4.98 11.35
N ARG A 259 -33.78 3.91 10.58
CA ARG A 259 -33.58 3.94 9.11
C ARG A 259 -34.19 2.68 8.46
N GLN A 260 -35.50 2.68 8.21
CA GLN A 260 -36.15 1.61 7.43
C GLN A 260 -35.76 1.71 5.95
N GLU A 261 -34.95 0.77 5.48
CA GLU A 261 -34.88 0.43 4.05
C GLU A 261 -35.96 -0.63 3.77
N GLY A 262 -36.90 -0.31 2.88
CA GLY A 262 -37.95 -1.24 2.45
C GLY A 262 -39.32 -0.98 3.08
N ARG A 263 -40.37 -1.54 2.46
CA ARG A 263 -41.76 -1.36 2.92
C ARG A 263 -42.07 -2.36 4.04
N VAL A 264 -42.46 -1.86 5.20
CA VAL A 264 -42.83 -2.66 6.37
C VAL A 264 -44.15 -2.16 6.93
N ILE A 265 -45.04 -3.08 7.34
CA ILE A 265 -46.26 -2.80 8.09
C ILE A 265 -46.25 -3.67 9.35
N GLU A 266 -46.47 -3.05 10.51
CA GLU A 266 -46.53 -3.71 11.80
C GLU A 266 -47.91 -3.44 12.41
N GLU A 267 -48.68 -4.48 12.71
CA GLU A 267 -49.99 -4.36 13.32
C GLU A 267 -50.10 -5.17 14.61
N ASN A 268 -50.40 -4.50 15.71
CA ASN A 268 -50.52 -5.12 17.04
C ASN A 268 -49.29 -5.96 17.44
N CYS A 269 -48.10 -5.60 16.98
CA CYS A 269 -46.85 -6.27 17.30
C CYS A 269 -46.20 -5.72 18.57
N ARG A 270 -45.40 -6.54 19.26
CA ARG A 270 -44.66 -6.16 20.46
C ARG A 270 -43.21 -6.62 20.40
N ASP A 271 -42.27 -5.70 20.59
CA ASP A 271 -40.82 -5.99 20.61
C ASP A 271 -40.33 -6.80 19.40
N ILE A 272 -40.73 -6.37 18.19
CA ILE A 272 -40.27 -6.97 16.94
C ILE A 272 -39.18 -6.12 16.28
N SER A 273 -38.41 -6.74 15.37
CA SER A 273 -37.44 -6.05 14.54
C SER A 273 -37.50 -6.61 13.11
N ILE A 274 -37.81 -5.76 12.13
CA ILE A 274 -37.95 -6.17 10.73
C ILE A 274 -36.88 -5.46 9.88
N LEU A 275 -36.02 -6.25 9.23
CA LEU A 275 -35.01 -5.79 8.28
C LEU A 275 -35.40 -6.24 6.87
N ASN A 276 -35.90 -5.32 6.02
CA ASN A 276 -36.38 -5.64 4.68
C ASN A 276 -35.42 -5.15 3.57
N TYR A 277 -34.36 -5.91 3.31
CA TYR A 277 -33.40 -5.63 2.23
C TYR A 277 -33.93 -5.97 0.82
N ALA A 278 -35.07 -6.66 0.71
CA ALA A 278 -35.60 -7.09 -0.58
C ALA A 278 -36.29 -5.92 -1.32
N LYS A 279 -35.67 -5.44 -2.40
CA LYS A 279 -36.23 -4.35 -3.21
C LYS A 279 -37.55 -4.79 -3.84
N GLY A 280 -38.60 -3.97 -3.65
CA GLY A 280 -39.93 -4.20 -4.22
C GLY A 280 -40.86 -5.10 -3.41
N LYS A 281 -40.37 -5.82 -2.40
CA LYS A 281 -41.22 -6.62 -1.49
C LYS A 281 -41.68 -5.79 -0.29
N ILE A 282 -42.87 -6.12 0.24
CA ILE A 282 -43.38 -5.59 1.50
C ILE A 282 -43.37 -6.70 2.55
N VAL A 283 -43.02 -6.39 3.79
CA VAL A 283 -43.13 -7.30 4.94
C VAL A 283 -44.26 -6.79 5.84
N ILE A 284 -45.25 -7.64 6.11
CA ILE A 284 -46.37 -7.31 6.99
C ILE A 284 -46.31 -8.26 8.17
N ALA A 285 -46.14 -7.74 9.38
CA ALA A 285 -46.20 -8.50 10.62
C ALA A 285 -47.47 -8.10 11.40
N ASN A 286 -48.21 -9.10 11.89
CA ASN A 286 -49.43 -8.89 12.65
C ASN A 286 -49.45 -9.79 13.89
N GLU A 287 -49.74 -9.22 15.06
CA GLU A 287 -49.86 -9.94 16.35
C GLU A 287 -48.62 -10.78 16.71
N MET A 288 -47.42 -10.27 16.38
CA MET A 288 -46.16 -10.94 16.67
C MET A 288 -45.46 -10.34 17.88
N GLU A 289 -44.83 -11.20 18.69
CA GLU A 289 -44.07 -10.82 19.89
C GLU A 289 -42.62 -11.32 19.83
N ASP A 290 -41.68 -10.59 20.42
CA ASP A 290 -40.27 -10.97 20.60
C ASP A 290 -39.58 -11.51 19.32
N THR A 291 -39.83 -10.93 18.15
CA THR A 291 -39.42 -11.56 16.87
C THR A 291 -38.49 -10.69 16.02
N VAL A 292 -37.47 -11.31 15.43
CA VAL A 292 -36.60 -10.73 14.39
C VAL A 292 -36.97 -11.35 13.05
N ILE A 293 -37.26 -10.50 12.06
CA ILE A 293 -37.54 -10.88 10.67
C ILE A 293 -36.49 -10.21 9.78
N VAL A 294 -35.79 -11.00 8.97
CA VAL A 294 -34.82 -10.49 7.99
C VAL A 294 -35.22 -11.02 6.63
N ASN A 295 -35.59 -10.11 5.73
CA ASN A 295 -36.04 -10.42 4.38
C ASN A 295 -35.01 -9.93 3.36
N THR A 296 -34.54 -10.84 2.51
CA THR A 296 -33.67 -10.56 1.36
C THR A 296 -34.33 -11.06 0.07
N ASN A 297 -33.72 -10.81 -1.09
CA ASN A 297 -34.33 -11.20 -2.36
C ASN A 297 -34.52 -12.71 -2.49
N ASP A 298 -33.58 -13.48 -1.96
CA ASP A 298 -33.46 -14.94 -2.07
C ASP A 298 -33.80 -15.70 -0.78
N ALA A 299 -33.71 -15.08 0.40
CA ALA A 299 -33.96 -15.76 1.67
C ALA A 299 -34.72 -14.90 2.70
N VAL A 300 -35.49 -15.57 3.56
CA VAL A 300 -36.14 -14.99 4.73
C VAL A 300 -35.68 -15.75 5.97
N TYR A 301 -35.31 -15.02 7.02
CA TYR A 301 -35.03 -15.58 8.34
C TYR A 301 -35.96 -14.98 9.39
N VAL A 302 -36.58 -15.85 10.18
CA VAL A 302 -37.48 -15.48 11.26
C VAL A 302 -37.01 -16.20 12.51
N SER A 303 -36.79 -15.46 13.59
CA SER A 303 -36.33 -16.03 14.85
C SER A 303 -36.79 -15.21 16.04
N ARG A 304 -36.90 -15.84 17.20
CA ARG A 304 -37.16 -15.12 18.44
C ARG A 304 -35.96 -14.24 18.82
N LYS A 305 -36.17 -13.02 19.31
CA LYS A 305 -35.15 -12.19 19.95
C LYS A 305 -34.43 -12.98 21.06
N GLY A 306 -33.11 -12.82 21.15
CA GLY A 306 -32.24 -13.60 22.03
C GLY A 306 -31.87 -15.01 21.50
N LYS A 307 -32.45 -15.47 20.38
CA LYS A 307 -32.14 -16.77 19.76
C LYS A 307 -31.49 -16.66 18.37
N THR A 308 -31.24 -15.45 17.89
CA THR A 308 -30.65 -15.18 16.57
C THR A 308 -29.27 -15.83 16.36
N GLN A 309 -28.48 -15.99 17.43
CA GLN A 309 -27.17 -16.64 17.39
C GLN A 309 -27.18 -18.10 16.91
N ALA A 310 -28.32 -18.80 17.04
CA ALA A 310 -28.48 -20.18 16.62
C ALA A 310 -28.31 -20.38 15.11
N ILE A 311 -28.38 -19.31 14.31
CA ILE A 311 -28.17 -19.37 12.86
C ILE A 311 -26.84 -20.05 12.48
N LYS A 312 -25.79 -19.87 13.28
CA LYS A 312 -24.49 -20.52 13.05
C LYS A 312 -24.59 -22.04 13.05
N ASP A 313 -25.30 -22.60 14.01
CA ASP A 313 -25.43 -24.05 14.15
C ASP A 313 -26.42 -24.60 13.12
N ILE A 314 -27.46 -23.84 12.78
CA ILE A 314 -28.39 -24.16 11.68
C ILE A 314 -27.63 -24.22 10.35
N MET A 315 -26.84 -23.20 10.02
CA MET A 315 -26.00 -23.18 8.82
C MET A 315 -25.04 -24.36 8.77
N ARG A 316 -24.36 -24.69 9.88
CA ARG A 316 -23.45 -25.85 9.95
C ARG A 316 -24.17 -27.16 9.66
N LYS A 317 -25.36 -27.36 10.21
CA LYS A 317 -26.16 -28.59 10.03
C LYS A 317 -26.61 -28.77 8.59
N HIS A 318 -27.06 -27.69 7.94
CA HIS A 318 -27.64 -27.73 6.59
C HIS A 318 -26.66 -27.32 5.48
N TYR A 319 -25.38 -27.12 5.80
CA TYR A 319 -24.41 -26.52 4.88
C TYR A 319 -24.25 -27.30 3.56
N ARG A 320 -24.29 -28.63 3.61
CA ARG A 320 -24.11 -29.46 2.40
C ARG A 320 -25.29 -29.35 1.44
N GLU A 321 -26.50 -29.24 1.98
CA GLU A 321 -27.76 -29.17 1.22
C GLU A 321 -27.95 -27.76 0.65
N GLU A 322 -27.70 -26.74 1.46
CA GLU A 322 -28.03 -25.34 1.16
C GLU A 322 -26.77 -24.46 0.94
N LYS A 323 -25.65 -25.07 0.52
CA LYS A 323 -24.36 -24.39 0.35
C LYS A 323 -24.49 -23.09 -0.46
N LYS A 324 -25.23 -23.15 -1.57
CA LYS A 324 -25.41 -22.03 -2.50
C LYS A 324 -26.04 -20.83 -1.79
N VAL A 325 -27.13 -21.04 -1.04
CA VAL A 325 -27.87 -19.97 -0.35
C VAL A 325 -27.09 -19.38 0.83
N PHE A 326 -26.25 -20.19 1.50
CA PHE A 326 -25.42 -19.69 2.60
C PHE A 326 -24.18 -18.93 2.14
N ASP A 327 -23.57 -19.35 1.02
CA ASP A 327 -22.30 -18.78 0.55
C ASP A 327 -22.47 -17.65 -0.47
N GLU A 328 -23.45 -17.74 -1.36
CA GLU A 328 -23.57 -16.87 -2.53
C GLU A 328 -24.51 -15.69 -2.27
N SER A 329 -24.04 -14.50 -2.63
CA SER A 329 -24.86 -13.29 -2.71
C SER A 329 -25.37 -13.13 -4.14
N SER A 330 -26.49 -12.42 -4.29
CA SER A 330 -26.93 -11.96 -5.62
C SER A 330 -25.90 -11.05 -6.27
N ILE A 331 -25.08 -10.35 -5.47
CA ILE A 331 -24.01 -9.45 -5.92
C ILE A 331 -22.66 -10.16 -5.84
N CYS A 332 -21.91 -10.11 -6.92
CA CYS A 332 -20.57 -10.67 -7.02
C CYS A 332 -19.62 -9.66 -7.69
N TYR A 333 -18.48 -9.39 -7.05
CA TYR A 333 -17.43 -8.55 -7.59
C TYR A 333 -16.42 -9.38 -8.40
N GLN A 334 -15.89 -8.77 -9.45
CA GLN A 334 -14.99 -9.36 -10.44
C GLN A 334 -13.86 -8.36 -10.77
N PRO A 335 -12.74 -8.81 -11.38
CA PRO A 335 -11.64 -7.92 -11.75
C PRO A 335 -12.05 -6.73 -12.63
N TRP A 336 -13.13 -6.89 -13.39
CA TRP A 336 -13.63 -5.91 -14.34
C TRP A 336 -14.80 -5.07 -13.82
N GLY A 337 -15.36 -5.38 -12.64
CA GLY A 337 -16.60 -4.75 -12.19
C GLY A 337 -17.40 -5.60 -11.22
N MET A 338 -18.72 -5.57 -11.34
CA MET A 338 -19.62 -6.41 -10.56
C MET A 338 -20.78 -6.94 -11.40
N LYS A 339 -21.33 -8.07 -10.97
CA LYS A 339 -22.59 -8.63 -11.48
C LYS A 339 -23.59 -8.80 -10.35
N GLU A 340 -24.84 -8.45 -10.59
CA GLU A 340 -25.98 -8.74 -9.74
C GLU A 340 -26.95 -9.67 -10.47
N ILE A 341 -27.27 -10.82 -9.88
CA ILE A 341 -28.32 -11.72 -10.38
C ILE A 341 -29.68 -11.14 -9.98
N LEU A 342 -30.47 -10.75 -10.99
CA LEU A 342 -31.81 -10.19 -10.77
C LEU A 342 -32.88 -11.30 -10.71
N THR A 343 -32.76 -12.30 -11.57
CA THR A 343 -33.60 -13.50 -11.56
C THR A 343 -32.88 -14.67 -12.22
N CYS A 344 -33.22 -15.89 -11.79
CA CYS A 344 -32.70 -17.12 -12.35
C CYS A 344 -33.79 -18.19 -12.31
N THR A 345 -34.14 -18.75 -13.47
CA THR A 345 -35.05 -19.88 -13.63
C THR A 345 -34.31 -21.01 -14.38
N PRO A 346 -34.93 -22.20 -14.55
CA PRO A 346 -34.36 -23.23 -15.42
C PRO A 346 -34.18 -22.82 -16.88
N GLU A 347 -34.97 -21.86 -17.37
CA GLU A 347 -35.03 -21.46 -18.79
C GLU A 347 -34.22 -20.19 -19.10
N TYR A 348 -34.14 -19.25 -18.16
CA TYR A 348 -33.42 -17.99 -18.37
C TYR A 348 -32.78 -17.42 -17.09
N LYS A 349 -31.77 -16.57 -17.29
CA LYS A 349 -31.07 -15.85 -16.24
C LYS A 349 -30.93 -14.39 -16.62
N VAL A 350 -31.27 -13.48 -15.72
CA VAL A 350 -31.08 -12.04 -15.93
C VAL A 350 -30.09 -11.50 -14.92
N LYS A 351 -29.08 -10.78 -15.41
CA LYS A 351 -28.05 -10.13 -14.60
C LYS A 351 -28.00 -8.65 -14.90
N ARG A 352 -27.70 -7.84 -13.89
CA ARG A 352 -27.15 -6.49 -14.07
C ARG A 352 -25.64 -6.58 -13.96
N ILE A 353 -24.95 -6.26 -15.03
CA ILE A 353 -23.49 -6.19 -15.10
C ILE A 353 -23.10 -4.71 -15.02
N THR A 354 -22.12 -4.40 -14.19
CA THR A 354 -21.53 -3.08 -14.09
C THR A 354 -20.05 -3.20 -14.35
N ILE A 355 -19.55 -2.57 -15.41
CA ILE A 355 -18.14 -2.59 -15.79
C ILE A 355 -17.53 -1.26 -15.37
N PHE A 356 -16.50 -1.33 -14.53
CA PHE A 356 -15.84 -0.14 -14.00
C PHE A 356 -14.99 0.57 -15.07
N PRO A 357 -14.65 1.85 -14.87
CA PRO A 357 -13.78 2.59 -15.78
C PRO A 357 -12.48 1.86 -16.08
N GLU A 358 -12.02 1.93 -17.34
CA GLU A 358 -10.79 1.31 -17.83
C GLU A 358 -10.73 -0.22 -17.64
N LYS A 359 -11.87 -0.89 -17.48
CA LYS A 359 -11.94 -2.34 -17.30
C LYS A 359 -12.55 -3.06 -18.50
N VAL A 360 -12.13 -4.31 -18.66
CA VAL A 360 -12.58 -5.18 -19.75
C VAL A 360 -13.08 -6.50 -19.17
N LEU A 361 -14.31 -6.87 -19.50
CA LEU A 361 -14.79 -8.24 -19.30
C LEU A 361 -14.17 -9.10 -20.40
N PRO A 362 -13.31 -10.09 -20.07
CA PRO A 362 -12.54 -10.82 -21.07
C PRO A 362 -13.38 -11.55 -22.13
N GLY A 363 -12.80 -11.71 -23.33
CA GLY A 363 -13.43 -12.42 -24.43
C GLY A 363 -13.80 -13.85 -24.06
N HIS A 364 -15.05 -14.23 -24.31
CA HIS A 364 -15.55 -15.57 -24.02
C HIS A 364 -16.68 -15.97 -24.98
N LYS A 365 -17.06 -17.25 -24.93
CA LYS A 365 -18.21 -17.77 -25.68
C LYS A 365 -18.97 -18.79 -24.86
N HIS A 366 -20.22 -19.01 -25.26
CA HIS A 366 -21.13 -19.97 -24.67
C HIS A 366 -21.56 -21.00 -25.70
N GLN A 367 -21.58 -22.29 -25.33
CA GLN A 367 -21.96 -23.37 -26.26
C GLN A 367 -23.46 -23.67 -26.21
N PHE A 368 -24.11 -23.46 -25.06
CA PHE A 368 -25.47 -23.93 -24.80
C PHE A 368 -26.46 -22.81 -24.44
N ARG A 369 -26.03 -21.55 -24.48
CA ARG A 369 -26.88 -20.36 -24.28
C ARG A 369 -26.56 -19.22 -25.24
N SER A 370 -27.60 -18.48 -25.60
CA SER A 370 -27.49 -17.16 -26.24
C SER A 370 -27.64 -16.06 -25.20
N GLU A 371 -27.13 -14.87 -25.51
CA GLU A 371 -27.25 -13.71 -24.63
C GLU A 371 -27.87 -12.51 -25.35
N HIS A 372 -28.52 -11.66 -24.58
CA HIS A 372 -29.00 -10.37 -25.03
C HIS A 372 -28.57 -9.31 -24.03
N TRP A 373 -27.81 -8.33 -24.50
CA TRP A 373 -27.28 -7.25 -23.68
C TRP A 373 -28.01 -5.96 -24.01
N ALA A 374 -28.60 -5.32 -23.00
CA ALA A 374 -29.16 -3.98 -23.11
C ALA A 374 -28.28 -2.99 -22.34
N ILE A 375 -27.77 -1.97 -23.03
CA ILE A 375 -26.93 -0.93 -22.41
C ILE A 375 -27.84 0.09 -21.74
N VAL A 376 -27.84 0.13 -20.41
CA VAL A 376 -28.72 1.01 -19.62
C VAL A 376 -27.99 2.23 -19.06
N GLY A 377 -26.65 2.22 -19.04
CA GLY A 377 -25.81 3.35 -18.66
C GLY A 377 -24.40 3.24 -19.24
N GLY A 378 -23.77 4.39 -19.52
CA GLY A 378 -22.44 4.47 -20.13
C GLY A 378 -22.42 4.23 -21.65
N VAL A 379 -21.21 4.11 -22.20
CA VAL A 379 -20.92 3.73 -23.58
C VAL A 379 -20.00 2.52 -23.55
N ALA A 380 -20.42 1.43 -24.20
CA ALA A 380 -19.72 0.16 -24.20
C ALA A 380 -19.06 -0.13 -25.54
N THR A 381 -17.79 -0.53 -25.51
CA THR A 381 -17.14 -1.09 -26.69
C THR A 381 -17.31 -2.60 -26.66
N ILE A 382 -18.07 -3.15 -27.60
CA ILE A 382 -18.36 -4.58 -27.67
C ILE A 382 -17.69 -5.16 -28.91
N THR A 383 -16.97 -6.26 -28.70
CA THR A 383 -16.37 -7.06 -29.76
C THR A 383 -17.22 -8.31 -29.96
N LEU A 384 -17.67 -8.57 -31.19
CA LEU A 384 -18.33 -9.81 -31.60
C LEU A 384 -17.49 -10.47 -32.71
N ASN A 385 -16.86 -11.60 -32.39
CA ASN A 385 -15.82 -12.24 -33.19
C ASN A 385 -14.67 -11.27 -33.50
N GLU A 386 -14.65 -10.68 -34.69
CA GLU A 386 -13.64 -9.72 -35.15
C GLU A 386 -14.20 -8.29 -35.29
N GLU A 387 -15.52 -8.11 -35.18
CA GLU A 387 -16.16 -6.82 -35.32
C GLU A 387 -16.23 -6.08 -33.98
N ILE A 388 -15.71 -4.85 -33.95
CA ILE A 388 -15.72 -3.98 -32.79
C ILE A 388 -16.66 -2.81 -33.06
N ARG A 389 -17.57 -2.55 -32.13
CA ARG A 389 -18.51 -1.44 -32.23
C ARG A 389 -18.83 -0.86 -30.86
N GLU A 390 -19.06 0.46 -30.84
CA GLU A 390 -19.57 1.15 -29.66
C GLU A 390 -21.09 1.09 -29.57
N TYR A 391 -21.58 0.92 -28.35
CA TYR A 391 -23.00 0.86 -28.01
C TYR A 391 -23.28 1.82 -26.85
N GLY A 392 -24.07 2.84 -27.11
CA GLY A 392 -24.54 3.80 -26.14
C GLY A 392 -25.79 3.34 -25.39
N LYS A 393 -26.24 4.20 -24.46
CA LYS A 393 -27.45 3.98 -23.68
C LYS A 393 -28.68 3.75 -24.59
N LYS A 394 -29.49 2.75 -24.23
CA LYS A 394 -30.69 2.24 -24.93
C LYS A 394 -30.41 1.34 -26.14
N GLU A 395 -29.15 1.14 -26.52
CA GLU A 395 -28.82 0.17 -27.57
C GLU A 395 -28.78 -1.26 -26.99
N CYS A 396 -29.05 -2.22 -27.88
CA CYS A 396 -29.16 -3.63 -27.55
C CYS A 396 -28.29 -4.45 -28.49
N VAL A 397 -27.73 -5.54 -27.97
CA VAL A 397 -26.88 -6.48 -28.70
C VAL A 397 -27.38 -7.89 -28.45
N TYR A 398 -27.62 -8.63 -29.54
CA TYR A 398 -27.89 -10.06 -29.47
C TYR A 398 -26.61 -10.84 -29.75
N ILE A 399 -26.33 -11.82 -28.91
CA ILE A 399 -25.13 -12.65 -28.95
C ILE A 399 -25.56 -14.10 -29.16
N PRO A 400 -25.45 -14.63 -30.39
CA PRO A 400 -25.79 -16.02 -30.68
C PRO A 400 -24.89 -17.03 -29.96
N MET A 401 -25.40 -18.24 -29.75
CA MET A 401 -24.61 -19.38 -29.26
C MET A 401 -23.34 -19.57 -30.11
N GLY A 402 -22.22 -19.84 -29.45
CA GLY A 402 -20.91 -20.06 -30.08
C GLY A 402 -20.14 -18.80 -30.47
N THR A 403 -20.77 -17.62 -30.41
CA THR A 403 -20.15 -16.34 -30.77
C THR A 403 -19.12 -15.94 -29.71
N LEU A 404 -17.90 -15.62 -30.15
CA LEU A 404 -16.89 -15.04 -29.28
C LEU A 404 -17.23 -13.57 -29.03
N HIS A 405 -17.32 -13.14 -27.78
CA HIS A 405 -17.74 -11.80 -27.45
C HIS A 405 -17.00 -11.22 -26.24
N GLN A 406 -16.82 -9.90 -26.26
CA GLN A 406 -16.11 -9.13 -25.23
C GLN A 406 -16.82 -7.79 -25.01
N ILE A 407 -16.72 -7.23 -23.81
CA ILE A 407 -17.17 -5.87 -23.52
C ILE A 407 -16.12 -5.11 -22.72
N ALA A 408 -15.78 -3.93 -23.20
CA ALA A 408 -14.78 -3.03 -22.62
C ALA A 408 -15.39 -1.69 -22.24
N ASN A 409 -14.87 -1.11 -21.16
CA ASN A 409 -15.14 0.25 -20.72
C ASN A 409 -13.89 1.11 -20.84
N TYR A 410 -13.81 1.92 -21.90
CA TYR A 410 -12.73 2.88 -22.07
C TYR A 410 -13.10 4.29 -21.59
N THR A 411 -14.26 4.44 -20.95
CA THR A 411 -14.75 5.72 -20.44
C THR A 411 -14.41 5.89 -18.96
N SER A 412 -14.55 7.12 -18.45
CA SER A 412 -14.38 7.45 -17.02
C SER A 412 -15.61 7.11 -16.16
N GLU A 413 -16.70 6.65 -16.77
CA GLU A 413 -17.97 6.37 -16.09
C GLU A 413 -18.29 4.87 -16.11
N ASN A 414 -19.09 4.41 -15.16
CA ASN A 414 -19.53 3.01 -15.15
C ASN A 414 -20.43 2.69 -16.35
N ILE A 415 -20.18 1.56 -17.01
CA ILE A 415 -21.15 0.96 -17.93
C ILE A 415 -22.09 0.07 -17.12
N ILE A 416 -23.38 0.16 -17.40
CA ILE A 416 -24.39 -0.73 -16.83
C ILE A 416 -25.08 -1.47 -17.97
N VAL A 417 -25.02 -2.80 -17.91
CA VAL A 417 -25.62 -3.71 -18.90
C VAL A 417 -26.64 -4.61 -18.20
N VAL A 418 -27.80 -4.79 -18.81
CA VAL A 418 -28.72 -5.87 -18.43
C VAL A 418 -28.51 -7.03 -19.40
N GLU A 419 -27.94 -8.12 -18.89
CA GLU A 419 -27.73 -9.36 -19.63
C GLU A 419 -28.91 -10.29 -19.38
N THR A 420 -29.52 -10.77 -20.46
CA THR A 420 -30.49 -11.88 -20.44
C THR A 420 -29.87 -13.07 -21.14
N SER A 421 -29.62 -14.16 -20.40
CA SER A 421 -29.14 -15.43 -20.95
C SER A 421 -30.29 -16.42 -21.08
N ILE A 422 -30.39 -17.11 -22.21
CA ILE A 422 -31.43 -18.12 -22.49
C ILE A 422 -30.75 -19.36 -23.07
N GLY A 423 -31.02 -20.54 -22.50
CA GLY A 423 -30.35 -21.77 -22.95
C GLY A 423 -30.49 -22.96 -22.01
N LYS A 424 -29.83 -24.07 -22.37
CA LYS A 424 -29.88 -25.33 -21.60
C LYS A 424 -28.98 -25.31 -20.35
N ILE A 425 -27.88 -24.55 -20.40
CA ILE A 425 -26.93 -24.41 -19.29
C ILE A 425 -26.71 -22.92 -19.03
N LEU A 426 -27.20 -22.44 -17.88
CA LEU A 426 -27.16 -21.01 -17.49
C LEU A 426 -26.08 -20.70 -16.45
N GLU A 427 -25.42 -21.74 -15.94
CA GLU A 427 -24.32 -21.61 -14.99
C GLU A 427 -23.00 -21.28 -15.71
N GLU A 428 -22.03 -20.77 -14.94
CA GLU A 428 -20.70 -20.40 -15.46
C GLU A 428 -19.89 -21.60 -16.01
N ALA A 429 -20.38 -22.83 -15.85
CA ALA A 429 -19.74 -24.02 -16.44
C ALA A 429 -19.80 -24.04 -17.98
N ASP A 430 -20.70 -23.28 -18.61
CA ASP A 430 -20.78 -23.10 -20.08
C ASP A 430 -19.84 -21.97 -20.59
N TYR A 431 -18.89 -21.53 -19.76
CA TYR A 431 -17.95 -20.46 -20.09
C TYR A 431 -16.65 -21.04 -20.66
N VAL A 432 -16.37 -20.78 -21.95
CA VAL A 432 -15.10 -21.17 -22.59
C VAL A 432 -14.21 -19.94 -22.75
N LYS A 433 -13.12 -19.86 -21.99
CA LYS A 433 -12.08 -18.83 -22.18
C LYS A 433 -11.34 -19.10 -23.48
N ASN A 434 -11.26 -18.09 -24.33
CA ASN A 434 -10.29 -18.03 -25.41
C ASN A 434 -9.52 -16.71 -25.29
N GLY A 435 -8.19 -16.78 -25.37
CA GLY A 435 -7.30 -15.63 -25.26
C GLY A 435 -7.42 -14.71 -26.47
N LEU A 436 -8.48 -13.90 -26.52
CA LEU A 436 -8.34 -12.58 -27.13
C LEU A 436 -7.58 -11.73 -26.12
N THR A 437 -6.25 -11.70 -26.26
CA THR A 437 -5.46 -10.57 -25.76
C THR A 437 -6.00 -9.33 -26.44
N SER A 438 -6.38 -8.33 -25.65
CA SER A 438 -6.81 -7.01 -26.10
C SER A 438 -5.68 -6.34 -26.89
N GLY A 439 -5.56 -6.67 -28.17
CA GLY A 439 -4.78 -5.92 -29.13
C GLY A 439 -5.61 -4.74 -29.60
N LEU A 440 -5.72 -3.72 -28.74
CA LEU A 440 -6.16 -2.36 -29.04
C LEU A 440 -5.76 -1.53 -27.82
N GLU A 441 -4.45 -1.32 -27.69
CA GLU A 441 -3.94 -0.12 -27.03
C GLU A 441 -4.41 1.06 -27.89
N VAL A 442 -5.53 1.65 -27.48
CA VAL A 442 -5.87 2.99 -27.94
C VAL A 442 -4.74 3.88 -27.45
N GLU A 443 -4.02 4.54 -28.37
CA GLU A 443 -3.09 5.62 -28.08
C GLU A 443 -3.87 6.72 -27.32
N ILE A 444 -3.87 6.62 -26.00
CA ILE A 444 -4.37 7.65 -25.10
C ILE A 444 -3.13 8.42 -24.68
N GLU A 445 -3.02 9.70 -25.08
CA GLU A 445 -1.91 10.62 -24.81
C GLU A 445 -1.25 10.32 -23.46
N ASP A 446 -0.12 9.62 -23.50
CA ASP A 446 0.71 9.36 -22.35
C ASP A 446 1.63 10.57 -22.18
N THR A 447 1.63 11.18 -20.99
CA THR A 447 2.49 12.33 -20.74
C THR A 447 3.90 11.83 -20.51
N ASP A 448 4.78 12.06 -21.48
CA ASP A 448 6.17 11.62 -21.48
C ASP A 448 7.08 12.27 -20.42
N LEU A 449 6.56 13.22 -19.64
CA LEU A 449 7.24 13.87 -18.52
C LEU A 449 6.50 13.56 -17.23
N VAL A 450 7.15 12.80 -16.34
CA VAL A 450 6.55 12.34 -15.07
C VAL A 450 7.29 12.92 -13.89
N LYS A 451 6.61 13.75 -13.11
CA LYS A 451 7.11 14.24 -11.82
C LYS A 451 6.87 13.23 -10.71
N LEU A 452 7.88 13.03 -9.86
CA LEU A 452 7.83 12.07 -8.75
C LEU A 452 7.80 12.76 -7.39
N GLU A 453 6.99 12.23 -6.48
CA GLU A 453 7.06 12.45 -5.04
C GLU A 453 7.93 11.34 -4.41
N PRO A 454 8.94 11.68 -3.59
CA PRO A 454 9.83 10.70 -3.01
C PRO A 454 9.23 9.95 -1.81
N ALA A 455 9.83 8.82 -1.45
CA ALA A 455 9.62 8.17 -0.15
C ALA A 455 10.68 8.62 0.86
N PHE A 456 10.27 9.05 2.06
CA PHE A 456 11.18 9.56 3.08
C PHE A 456 11.59 8.49 4.10
N LYS A 457 12.79 8.64 4.67
CA LYS A 457 13.35 7.85 5.78
C LYS A 457 13.88 8.77 6.88
N ASP A 458 13.70 8.38 8.13
CA ASP A 458 14.00 9.17 9.33
C ASP A 458 15.05 8.49 10.22
N TYR A 459 16.08 7.90 9.62
CA TYR A 459 17.15 7.24 10.36
C TYR A 459 17.85 8.19 11.35
N LEU A 460 18.38 7.63 12.44
CA LEU A 460 18.94 8.37 13.59
C LEU A 460 19.98 9.45 13.21
N TRP A 461 20.72 9.23 12.12
CA TRP A 461 21.78 10.11 11.64
C TRP A 461 21.26 11.26 10.75
N GLY A 462 19.97 11.28 10.42
CA GLY A 462 19.35 12.24 9.53
C GLY A 462 19.35 13.68 10.03
N GLY A 463 19.36 14.62 9.08
CA GLY A 463 19.29 16.05 9.34
C GLY A 463 17.95 16.69 8.98
N SER A 464 17.98 18.00 8.73
CA SER A 464 16.83 18.79 8.28
C SER A 464 17.07 19.56 6.97
N LYS A 465 18.25 19.45 6.35
CA LYS A 465 18.62 20.17 5.12
C LYS A 465 17.64 19.86 3.98
N LEU A 466 17.16 18.61 3.85
CA LEU A 466 16.16 18.24 2.85
C LEU A 466 14.84 19.00 3.01
N ARG A 467 14.39 19.20 4.26
CA ARG A 467 13.19 19.97 4.57
C ARG A 467 13.43 21.46 4.39
N ASP A 468 14.52 21.97 4.95
CA ASP A 468 14.74 23.40 5.13
C ASP A 468 15.26 24.07 3.84
N ILE A 469 16.06 23.36 3.04
CA ILE A 469 16.68 23.87 1.80
C ILE A 469 15.92 23.39 0.55
N TYR A 470 15.52 22.11 0.51
CA TYR A 470 14.87 21.50 -0.66
C TYR A 470 13.35 21.36 -0.52
N HIS A 471 12.77 21.91 0.56
CA HIS A 471 11.33 21.95 0.80
C HIS A 471 10.66 20.57 0.73
N LYS A 472 11.39 19.52 1.12
CA LYS A 472 10.89 18.16 1.25
C LYS A 472 10.07 18.08 2.53
N HIS A 473 8.79 18.37 2.44
CA HIS A 473 7.89 18.38 3.59
C HIS A 473 7.37 16.97 3.90
N CYS A 474 7.68 16.49 5.10
CA CYS A 474 7.06 15.33 5.72
C CYS A 474 6.96 15.53 7.24
N ASP A 475 6.29 14.59 7.90
CA ASP A 475 5.96 14.66 9.33
C ASP A 475 7.07 14.10 10.24
N TYR A 476 8.27 13.89 9.70
CA TYR A 476 9.40 13.37 10.47
C TYR A 476 10.20 14.50 11.13
N ASP A 477 10.70 14.23 12.35
CA ASP A 477 11.59 15.14 13.07
C ASP A 477 12.87 15.43 12.26
N CYS A 478 13.38 14.39 11.59
CA CYS A 478 14.52 14.44 10.67
C CYS A 478 14.23 13.67 9.38
N ILE A 479 14.87 14.07 8.29
CA ILE A 479 14.81 13.39 6.99
C ILE A 479 16.22 12.94 6.66
N ALA A 480 16.49 11.66 6.89
CA ALA A 480 17.77 11.03 6.60
C ALA A 480 17.92 10.74 5.11
N GLU A 481 16.88 10.16 4.49
CA GLU A 481 16.87 9.84 3.06
C GLU A 481 15.57 10.30 2.40
N SER A 482 15.67 10.72 1.14
CA SER A 482 14.56 10.99 0.24
C SER A 482 14.76 10.17 -1.03
N TRP A 483 13.93 9.15 -1.24
CA TRP A 483 14.06 8.22 -2.38
C TRP A 483 13.32 8.80 -3.59
N GLU A 484 14.08 9.51 -4.43
CA GLU A 484 13.60 10.33 -5.55
C GLU A 484 13.13 9.51 -6.75
N LEU A 485 13.82 8.40 -7.04
CA LEU A 485 13.46 7.45 -8.08
C LEU A 485 13.54 6.05 -7.49
N SER A 486 12.38 5.49 -7.13
CA SER A 486 12.33 4.17 -6.49
C SER A 486 11.08 3.37 -6.86
N THR A 487 11.32 2.13 -7.26
CA THR A 487 10.31 1.05 -7.32
C THR A 487 10.52 0.02 -6.19
N HIS A 488 11.48 0.27 -5.29
CA HIS A 488 11.87 -0.67 -4.25
C HIS A 488 10.78 -0.78 -3.16
N GLY A 489 10.46 -2.00 -2.73
CA GLY A 489 9.36 -2.26 -1.80
C GLY A 489 9.48 -1.54 -0.45
N ALA A 490 10.71 -1.33 0.02
CA ALA A 490 10.99 -0.58 1.25
C ALA A 490 10.61 0.91 1.19
N GLY A 491 10.44 1.50 0.01
CA GLY A 491 10.06 2.91 -0.14
C GLY A 491 9.94 3.29 -1.60
N GLN A 492 8.73 3.39 -2.13
CA GLN A 492 8.51 3.73 -3.54
C GLN A 492 8.17 5.19 -3.74
N SER A 493 8.68 5.76 -4.81
CA SER A 493 8.24 7.07 -5.29
C SER A 493 6.81 6.97 -5.82
N VAL A 494 6.11 8.10 -5.88
CA VAL A 494 4.72 8.21 -6.33
C VAL A 494 4.64 9.21 -7.47
N VAL A 495 3.81 8.95 -8.49
CA VAL A 495 3.55 9.93 -9.54
C VAL A 495 2.81 11.13 -8.94
N ALA A 496 3.41 12.31 -9.04
CA ALA A 496 2.95 13.52 -8.34
C ALA A 496 1.75 14.19 -9.03
N GLU A 497 1.72 14.17 -10.36
CA GLU A 497 0.84 14.98 -11.20
C GLU A 497 0.40 14.19 -12.45
N GLY A 498 -0.56 14.74 -13.20
CA GLY A 498 -1.05 14.12 -14.44
C GLY A 498 -2.01 12.94 -14.25
N LYS A 499 -2.25 12.20 -15.35
CA LYS A 499 -3.23 11.08 -15.43
C LYS A 499 -2.98 9.99 -14.40
N TYR A 500 -1.71 9.73 -14.10
CA TYR A 500 -1.31 8.68 -13.17
C TYR A 500 -1.03 9.18 -11.76
N LYS A 501 -1.47 10.40 -11.41
CA LYS A 501 -1.28 10.96 -10.06
C LYS A 501 -1.70 9.97 -8.97
N GLY A 502 -0.82 9.77 -7.98
CA GLY A 502 -1.05 8.90 -6.84
C GLY A 502 -0.69 7.43 -7.06
N LEU A 503 -0.35 7.01 -8.29
CA LEU A 503 0.18 5.67 -8.54
C LEU A 503 1.60 5.52 -7.99
N LEU A 504 1.88 4.35 -7.41
CA LEU A 504 3.24 3.95 -7.07
C LEU A 504 4.05 3.85 -8.36
N PHE A 505 5.31 4.30 -8.32
CA PHE A 505 6.13 4.36 -9.52
C PHE A 505 6.34 2.98 -10.17
N GLY A 506 6.46 1.90 -9.38
CA GLY A 506 6.53 0.54 -9.91
C GLY A 506 5.27 0.13 -10.69
N GLU A 507 4.08 0.59 -10.28
CA GLU A 507 2.83 0.35 -11.00
C GLU A 507 2.73 1.17 -12.27
N TYR A 508 3.22 2.41 -12.24
CA TYR A 508 3.34 3.24 -13.43
C TYR A 508 4.23 2.55 -14.48
N ILE A 509 5.42 2.05 -14.09
CA ILE A 509 6.31 1.28 -14.98
C ILE A 509 5.61 0.04 -15.55
N ALA A 510 4.83 -0.67 -14.73
CA ALA A 510 4.08 -1.84 -15.21
C ALA A 510 2.97 -1.47 -16.22
N ARG A 511 2.40 -0.26 -16.14
CA ARG A 511 1.37 0.23 -17.07
C ARG A 511 1.95 0.72 -18.40
N ILE A 512 3.05 1.46 -18.36
CA ILE A 512 3.70 1.93 -19.61
C ILE A 512 4.46 0.81 -20.32
N GLY A 513 4.66 -0.33 -19.67
CA GLY A 513 5.38 -1.46 -20.25
C GLY A 513 6.90 -1.28 -20.19
N ARG A 514 7.60 -2.41 -20.08
CA ARG A 514 9.06 -2.42 -19.85
C ARG A 514 9.85 -1.98 -21.08
N GLU A 515 9.30 -2.13 -22.27
CA GLU A 515 9.84 -1.66 -23.54
C GLU A 515 10.10 -0.15 -23.54
N ASN A 516 9.30 0.61 -22.79
CA ASN A 516 9.45 2.05 -22.63
C ASN A 516 10.58 2.47 -21.66
N LEU A 517 11.34 1.51 -21.10
CA LEU A 517 12.57 1.79 -20.34
C LEU A 517 13.84 1.79 -21.20
N GLY A 518 13.73 1.41 -22.48
CA GLY A 518 14.86 1.31 -23.41
C GLY A 518 15.49 -0.08 -23.45
N TRP A 519 16.23 -0.37 -24.52
CA TRP A 519 16.76 -1.73 -24.77
C TRP A 519 17.78 -2.18 -23.72
N LYS A 520 18.54 -1.26 -23.12
CA LYS A 520 19.51 -1.59 -22.06
C LYS A 520 18.85 -2.06 -20.76
N CYS A 521 17.61 -1.64 -20.52
CA CYS A 521 16.87 -2.06 -19.34
C CYS A 521 16.25 -3.46 -19.47
N GLN A 522 16.21 -4.04 -20.68
CA GLN A 522 15.51 -5.31 -20.92
C GLN A 522 16.18 -6.52 -20.27
N SER A 523 17.49 -6.45 -20.01
CA SER A 523 18.22 -7.51 -19.31
C SER A 523 17.90 -7.60 -17.81
N TYR A 524 17.25 -6.59 -17.23
CA TYR A 524 16.93 -6.56 -15.80
C TYR A 524 15.50 -7.06 -15.56
N GLU A 525 15.30 -8.01 -14.65
CA GLU A 525 13.96 -8.48 -14.27
C GLU A 525 13.10 -7.42 -13.57
N LYS A 526 13.70 -6.59 -12.72
CA LYS A 526 13.11 -5.50 -11.95
C LYS A 526 13.69 -4.16 -12.46
N PHE A 527 13.07 -3.03 -12.11
CA PHE A 527 13.62 -1.71 -12.46
C PHE A 527 15.06 -1.56 -11.93
N PRO A 528 16.01 -1.04 -12.72
CA PRO A 528 17.44 -1.23 -12.43
C PRO A 528 18.04 -0.26 -11.41
N LEU A 529 17.45 0.92 -11.20
CA LEU A 529 18.07 1.99 -10.39
C LEU A 529 17.24 2.40 -9.17
N LEU A 530 17.95 2.93 -8.17
CA LEU A 530 17.41 3.67 -7.03
C LEU A 530 18.22 4.96 -6.90
N ILE A 531 17.55 6.11 -6.83
CA ILE A 531 18.21 7.42 -6.63
C ILE A 531 17.67 8.07 -5.36
N LYS A 532 18.59 8.58 -4.52
CA LYS A 532 18.27 9.15 -3.22
C LYS A 532 18.96 10.48 -3.00
N PHE A 533 18.35 11.36 -2.21
CA PHE A 533 19.09 12.35 -1.46
C PHE A 533 19.30 11.88 -0.02
N ILE A 534 20.50 12.08 0.50
CA ILE A 534 20.93 11.68 1.84
C ILE A 534 21.42 12.93 2.59
N ASP A 535 20.81 13.23 3.73
CA ASP A 535 21.24 14.30 4.65
C ASP A 535 21.86 13.71 5.91
N ALA A 536 23.18 13.52 5.86
CA ALA A 536 23.97 12.95 6.93
C ALA A 536 24.36 14.03 7.95
N ARG A 537 23.47 14.34 8.91
CA ARG A 537 23.81 15.21 10.05
C ARG A 537 24.84 14.56 10.97
N ASP A 538 24.77 13.25 11.13
CA ASP A 538 25.70 12.44 11.92
C ASP A 538 26.28 11.29 11.06
N MET A 539 27.32 10.62 11.55
CA MET A 539 27.99 9.53 10.85
C MET A 539 27.05 8.39 10.49
N LEU A 540 27.05 7.96 9.23
CA LEU A 540 26.41 6.69 8.86
C LEU A 540 27.23 5.51 9.40
N SER A 541 26.58 4.37 9.53
CA SER A 541 27.27 3.14 9.95
C SER A 541 28.37 2.75 8.95
N ILE A 542 29.46 2.17 9.45
CA ILE A 542 30.42 1.49 8.60
C ILE A 542 29.76 0.25 8.02
N GLN A 543 29.71 0.17 6.69
CA GLN A 543 28.94 -0.83 5.98
C GLN A 543 29.65 -1.30 4.71
N VAL A 544 29.14 -2.40 4.15
CA VAL A 544 29.55 -2.95 2.87
C VAL A 544 28.33 -3.44 2.11
N HIS A 545 28.43 -3.40 0.78
CA HIS A 545 27.36 -3.75 -0.14
C HIS A 545 27.74 -4.98 -0.97
N PRO A 546 26.84 -5.95 -1.18
CA PRO A 546 27.09 -7.11 -2.04
C PRO A 546 27.04 -6.75 -3.54
N GLY A 547 27.73 -7.55 -4.36
CA GLY A 547 27.52 -7.58 -5.80
C GLY A 547 26.34 -8.48 -6.20
N ASP A 548 25.93 -8.45 -7.47
CA ASP A 548 24.77 -9.20 -7.98
C ASP A 548 24.85 -10.71 -7.68
N ASP A 549 26.04 -11.32 -7.82
CA ASP A 549 26.27 -12.75 -7.63
C ASP A 549 25.97 -13.25 -6.21
N TYR A 550 26.09 -12.36 -5.20
CA TYR A 550 25.74 -12.65 -3.81
C TYR A 550 24.31 -12.19 -3.49
N ALA A 551 23.95 -10.98 -3.92
CA ALA A 551 22.68 -10.35 -3.54
C ALA A 551 21.45 -11.09 -4.10
N LEU A 552 21.48 -11.54 -5.36
CA LEU A 552 20.34 -12.20 -5.98
C LEU A 552 19.93 -13.50 -5.27
N PRO A 553 20.85 -14.47 -5.00
CA PRO A 553 20.47 -15.69 -4.30
C PRO A 553 20.21 -15.51 -2.80
N VAL A 554 20.83 -14.52 -2.15
CA VAL A 554 20.75 -14.35 -0.68
C VAL A 554 19.63 -13.42 -0.25
N GLU A 555 19.39 -12.34 -1.00
CA GLU A 555 18.44 -11.27 -0.65
C GLU A 555 17.25 -11.17 -1.63
N ASP A 556 17.28 -11.85 -2.78
CA ASP A 556 16.36 -11.60 -3.91
C ASP A 556 16.38 -10.13 -4.40
N GLU A 557 17.52 -9.47 -4.25
CA GLU A 557 17.76 -8.09 -4.68
C GLU A 557 18.97 -8.01 -5.63
N TYR A 558 19.06 -6.92 -6.40
CA TYR A 558 20.30 -6.63 -7.12
C TYR A 558 21.45 -6.34 -6.14
N GLY A 559 22.68 -6.44 -6.64
CA GLY A 559 23.84 -5.88 -5.96
C GLY A 559 23.68 -4.36 -5.81
N LYS A 560 24.61 -3.74 -5.08
CA LYS A 560 24.55 -2.31 -4.77
C LYS A 560 25.89 -1.64 -5.01
N ASN A 561 26.19 -1.42 -6.30
CA ASN A 561 27.15 -0.41 -6.72
C ASN A 561 26.48 0.96 -6.72
N GLU A 562 27.22 1.98 -6.31
CA GLU A 562 26.67 3.32 -6.11
C GLU A 562 27.67 4.43 -6.44
N MET A 563 27.13 5.62 -6.63
CA MET A 563 27.87 6.85 -6.83
C MET A 563 27.25 7.97 -6.01
N TRP A 564 28.10 8.67 -5.28
CA TRP A 564 27.75 9.81 -4.46
C TRP A 564 28.19 11.10 -5.15
N TYR A 565 27.24 12.00 -5.38
CA TYR A 565 27.52 13.39 -5.73
C TYR A 565 27.33 14.27 -4.50
N ILE A 566 28.39 14.95 -4.06
CA ILE A 566 28.35 15.82 -2.88
C ILE A 566 27.62 17.12 -3.25
N MET A 567 26.34 17.21 -2.89
CA MET A 567 25.51 18.38 -3.16
C MET A 567 25.89 19.56 -2.26
N ASP A 568 26.24 19.27 -1.02
CA ASP A 568 26.68 20.23 -0.01
C ASP A 568 27.43 19.51 1.11
N CYS A 569 28.38 20.16 1.78
CA CYS A 569 29.09 19.58 2.93
C CYS A 569 29.72 20.67 3.80
N ASP A 570 29.99 20.33 5.07
CA ASP A 570 30.76 21.19 5.97
C ASP A 570 32.26 21.22 5.58
N GLU A 571 33.03 22.21 6.07
CA GLU A 571 34.43 22.42 5.64
C GLU A 571 35.37 21.24 5.97
N ASP A 572 35.13 20.53 7.07
CA ASP A 572 35.92 19.38 7.53
C ASP A 572 35.24 18.03 7.23
N ALA A 573 34.25 18.03 6.32
CA ALA A 573 33.53 16.84 5.91
C ALA A 573 34.45 15.76 5.33
N TYR A 574 34.13 14.51 5.66
CA TYR A 574 34.91 13.35 5.23
C TYR A 574 34.02 12.12 5.04
N ILE A 575 34.54 11.14 4.31
CA ILE A 575 33.98 9.79 4.24
C ILE A 575 35.01 8.75 4.70
N TYR A 576 34.51 7.58 5.08
CA TYR A 576 35.35 6.38 5.14
C TYR A 576 35.25 5.62 3.81
N TYR A 577 36.40 5.27 3.22
CA TYR A 577 36.45 4.62 1.91
C TYR A 577 37.56 3.55 1.82
N GLY A 578 37.17 2.29 1.96
CA GLY A 578 38.05 1.14 1.89
C GLY A 578 39.05 1.04 3.04
N PHE A 579 39.83 -0.04 3.05
CA PHE A 579 40.88 -0.24 4.06
C PHE A 579 42.16 0.53 3.68
N ASN A 580 42.83 1.09 4.69
CA ASN A 580 44.12 1.79 4.53
C ASN A 580 45.33 0.84 4.42
N LYS A 581 45.10 -0.47 4.65
CA LYS A 581 46.06 -1.56 4.55
C LYS A 581 45.34 -2.87 4.20
N ASP A 582 46.09 -3.90 3.84
CA ASP A 582 45.54 -5.26 3.76
C ASP A 582 45.14 -5.73 5.16
N VAL A 583 44.01 -6.42 5.26
CA VAL A 583 43.44 -6.86 6.54
C VAL A 583 43.04 -8.32 6.49
N ALA A 584 43.23 -9.03 7.60
CA ALA A 584 42.67 -10.36 7.80
C ALA A 584 41.25 -10.25 8.41
N GLU A 585 40.41 -11.25 8.18
CA GLU A 585 39.05 -11.29 8.72
C GLU A 585 39.03 -11.25 10.26
N GLU A 586 39.97 -11.94 10.90
CA GLU A 586 40.13 -11.96 12.35
C GLU A 586 40.47 -10.56 12.90
N GLU A 587 41.25 -9.77 12.16
CA GLU A 587 41.53 -8.38 12.54
C GLU A 587 40.27 -7.51 12.46
N VAL A 588 39.46 -7.69 11.41
CA VAL A 588 38.19 -6.96 11.24
C VAL A 588 37.23 -7.27 12.39
N ARG A 589 37.02 -8.57 12.69
CA ARG A 589 36.17 -9.00 13.81
C ARG A 589 36.63 -8.42 15.14
N LYS A 590 37.92 -8.58 15.45
CA LYS A 590 38.51 -8.06 16.70
C LYS A 590 38.31 -6.54 16.84
N ARG A 591 38.51 -5.78 15.76
CA ARG A 591 38.35 -4.32 15.81
C ARG A 591 36.91 -3.88 15.92
N ILE A 592 35.95 -4.67 15.46
CA ILE A 592 34.52 -4.40 15.68
C ILE A 592 34.18 -4.60 17.15
N ASP A 593 34.63 -5.71 17.75
CA ASP A 593 34.43 -6.00 19.18
C ASP A 593 35.09 -4.94 20.07
N GLU A 594 36.29 -4.51 19.71
CA GLU A 594 37.05 -3.47 20.41
C GLU A 594 36.62 -2.03 20.04
N GLN A 595 35.68 -1.85 19.11
CA GLN A 595 35.20 -0.55 18.63
C GLN A 595 36.30 0.35 18.01
N THR A 596 37.29 -0.24 17.35
CA THR A 596 38.44 0.44 16.74
C THR A 596 38.54 0.26 15.22
N LEU A 597 37.43 -0.13 14.56
CA LEU A 597 37.41 -0.41 13.11
C LEU A 597 37.87 0.79 12.26
N THR A 598 37.50 2.02 12.64
CA THR A 598 37.85 3.24 11.89
C THR A 598 39.35 3.47 11.75
N ALA A 599 40.18 2.92 12.64
CA ALA A 599 41.63 3.08 12.59
C ALA A 599 42.29 2.40 11.38
N ILE A 600 41.60 1.44 10.74
CA ILE A 600 42.09 0.73 9.55
C ILE A 600 41.37 1.14 8.27
N LEU A 601 40.53 2.17 8.31
CA LEU A 601 39.84 2.72 7.16
C LEU A 601 40.60 3.93 6.61
N ASN A 602 40.46 4.21 5.32
CA ASN A 602 40.86 5.52 4.81
C ASN A 602 39.81 6.56 5.21
N LYS A 603 40.25 7.65 5.82
CA LYS A 603 39.44 8.84 6.07
C LYS A 603 39.75 9.86 4.97
N VAL A 604 38.78 10.10 4.08
CA VAL A 604 38.96 10.90 2.87
C VAL A 604 38.17 12.20 3.00
N PRO A 605 38.82 13.39 2.95
CA PRO A 605 38.09 14.65 2.94
C PRO A 605 37.30 14.80 1.64
N VAL A 606 36.14 15.47 1.71
CA VAL A 606 35.26 15.67 0.55
C VAL A 606 34.80 17.12 0.45
N HIS A 607 34.52 17.57 -0.77
CA HIS A 607 34.03 18.92 -1.05
C HIS A 607 32.79 18.91 -1.94
N LYS A 608 32.02 19.99 -1.86
CA LYS A 608 30.88 20.24 -2.74
C LYS A 608 31.26 20.12 -4.22
N GLY A 609 30.46 19.36 -4.97
CA GLY A 609 30.64 19.14 -6.41
C GLY A 609 31.57 17.98 -6.77
N GLU A 610 32.16 17.31 -5.79
CA GLU A 610 32.90 16.06 -6.00
C GLU A 610 31.96 14.87 -6.20
N SER A 611 32.42 13.88 -6.98
CA SER A 611 31.76 12.59 -7.15
C SER A 611 32.66 11.45 -6.68
N ILE A 612 32.03 10.43 -6.10
CA ILE A 612 32.71 9.28 -5.49
C ILE A 612 31.96 8.03 -5.92
N PHE A 613 32.65 7.11 -6.59
CA PHE A 613 32.08 5.81 -6.96
C PHE A 613 32.44 4.78 -5.89
N VAL A 614 31.46 4.02 -5.43
CA VAL A 614 31.64 2.96 -4.42
C VAL A 614 31.26 1.62 -5.06
N GLU A 615 32.28 0.83 -5.34
CA GLU A 615 32.11 -0.51 -5.89
C GLU A 615 31.64 -1.48 -4.80
N ALA A 616 30.78 -2.43 -5.17
CA ALA A 616 30.35 -3.50 -4.29
C ALA A 616 31.56 -4.23 -3.66
N GLY A 617 31.43 -4.54 -2.36
CA GLY A 617 32.49 -5.10 -1.52
C GLY A 617 33.41 -4.06 -0.88
N THR A 618 33.37 -2.79 -1.28
CA THR A 618 34.14 -1.72 -0.62
C THR A 618 33.52 -1.39 0.74
N VAL A 619 34.30 -1.44 1.82
CA VAL A 619 33.85 -0.94 3.14
C VAL A 619 33.81 0.58 3.14
N HIS A 620 32.71 1.20 3.56
CA HIS A 620 32.57 2.65 3.48
C HIS A 620 31.57 3.21 4.51
N ALA A 621 31.57 4.53 4.66
CA ALA A 621 30.52 5.28 5.35
C ALA A 621 30.58 6.77 5.01
N ILE A 622 29.42 7.41 4.97
CA ILE A 622 29.29 8.86 4.88
C ILE A 622 29.51 9.46 6.28
N GLY A 623 30.43 10.43 6.40
CA GLY A 623 30.65 11.17 7.63
C GLY A 623 29.56 12.24 7.90
N PRO A 624 29.68 12.97 9.02
CA PRO A 624 28.69 13.98 9.38
C PRO A 624 28.81 15.22 8.50
N GLY A 625 27.73 16.00 8.40
CA GLY A 625 27.67 17.30 7.72
C GLY A 625 27.43 17.22 6.20
N ILE A 626 27.25 16.03 5.63
CA ILE A 626 27.24 15.82 4.17
C ILE A 626 25.82 15.66 3.63
N LEU A 627 25.50 16.41 2.57
CA LEU A 627 24.32 16.22 1.74
C LEU A 627 24.74 15.61 0.39
N VAL A 628 24.17 14.45 0.06
CA VAL A 628 24.57 13.65 -1.11
C VAL A 628 23.38 13.32 -2.00
N CYS A 629 23.58 13.34 -3.31
CA CYS A 629 22.74 12.59 -4.25
C CYS A 629 23.41 11.25 -4.52
N GLU A 630 22.79 10.16 -4.08
CA GLU A 630 23.23 8.79 -4.27
C GLU A 630 22.49 8.18 -5.47
N VAL A 631 23.23 7.77 -6.50
CA VAL A 631 22.74 6.96 -7.61
C VAL A 631 23.25 5.55 -7.42
N GLN A 632 22.34 4.58 -7.33
CA GLN A 632 22.69 3.19 -7.07
C GLN A 632 21.84 2.22 -7.89
N GLN A 633 22.29 0.97 -7.96
CA GLN A 633 21.42 -0.14 -8.38
C GLN A 633 20.19 -0.22 -7.45
N ASN A 634 19.07 -0.73 -7.95
CA ASN A 634 17.83 -0.88 -7.19
C ASN A 634 17.93 -1.99 -6.13
N SER A 635 18.52 -1.65 -4.99
CA SER A 635 18.86 -2.57 -3.90
C SER A 635 18.91 -1.82 -2.57
N ASN A 636 18.40 -2.43 -1.51
CA ASN A 636 18.55 -1.96 -0.13
C ASN A 636 19.52 -2.85 0.67
N ALA A 637 20.13 -3.84 0.01
CA ALA A 637 21.38 -4.55 0.25
C ALA A 637 22.44 -3.91 1.17
N THR A 638 22.27 -3.84 2.49
CA THR A 638 23.25 -3.16 3.38
C THR A 638 23.74 -4.02 4.53
N TYR A 639 25.03 -4.36 4.54
CA TYR A 639 25.65 -5.13 5.62
C TYR A 639 26.47 -4.25 6.54
N ARG A 640 25.88 -3.96 7.70
CA ARG A 640 26.49 -3.13 8.74
C ARG A 640 27.58 -3.87 9.50
N LEU A 641 28.80 -3.31 9.52
CA LEU A 641 29.95 -3.82 10.28
C LEU A 641 30.08 -3.15 11.65
N TYR A 642 29.91 -1.83 11.70
CA TYR A 642 30.13 -1.07 12.93
C TYR A 642 29.22 0.16 12.98
N ASP A 643 28.69 0.44 14.16
CA ASP A 643 27.70 1.49 14.37
C ASP A 643 27.97 2.44 15.53
N TYR A 644 29.23 2.55 15.96
CA TYR A 644 29.65 3.45 17.04
C TYR A 644 28.95 3.19 18.38
N GLY A 645 28.44 1.97 18.60
CA GLY A 645 27.69 1.63 19.81
C GLY A 645 26.38 2.43 19.97
N ARG A 646 25.85 3.00 18.87
CA ARG A 646 24.61 3.77 18.89
C ARG A 646 23.44 2.91 19.32
N ARG A 647 22.61 3.49 20.18
CA ARG A 647 21.36 2.90 20.63
C ARG A 647 20.18 3.59 19.95
N ASP A 648 19.18 2.81 19.60
CA ASP A 648 17.91 3.36 19.14
C ASP A 648 17.12 4.02 20.28
N ARG A 649 15.94 4.54 19.96
CA ARG A 649 15.05 5.18 20.94
C ARG A 649 14.59 4.25 22.07
N TYR A 650 14.74 2.94 21.91
CA TYR A 650 14.40 1.93 22.91
C TYR A 650 15.63 1.49 23.73
N GLY A 651 16.80 2.04 23.43
CA GLY A 651 18.05 1.69 24.10
C GLY A 651 18.71 0.44 23.51
N GLU A 652 18.23 -0.12 22.41
CA GLU A 652 18.81 -1.32 21.79
C GLU A 652 19.91 -0.95 20.79
N LEU A 653 20.94 -1.80 20.67
CA LEU A 653 21.96 -1.64 19.63
C LEU A 653 21.37 -2.00 18.26
N ARG A 654 21.73 -1.25 17.22
CA ARG A 654 21.34 -1.62 15.85
C ARG A 654 22.02 -2.92 15.41
N GLU A 655 21.29 -3.71 14.65
CA GLU A 655 21.76 -4.97 14.12
C GLU A 655 23.02 -4.78 13.25
N LEU A 656 24.00 -5.64 13.50
CA LEU A 656 25.22 -5.82 12.70
C LEU A 656 25.07 -7.10 11.86
N HIS A 657 25.55 -7.08 10.64
CA HIS A 657 25.41 -8.16 9.67
C HIS A 657 26.76 -8.82 9.42
N LEU A 658 27.43 -9.23 10.49
CA LEU A 658 28.86 -9.52 10.48
C LEU A 658 29.24 -10.62 9.48
N GLU A 659 28.52 -11.74 9.50
CA GLU A 659 28.81 -12.86 8.58
C GLU A 659 28.60 -12.46 7.12
N LYS A 660 27.43 -11.88 6.79
CA LYS A 660 27.14 -11.41 5.42
C LYS A 660 28.13 -10.35 4.95
N ALA A 661 28.54 -9.44 5.84
CA ALA A 661 29.54 -8.43 5.52
C ALA A 661 30.89 -9.06 5.17
N LEU A 662 31.34 -10.04 5.95
CA LEU A 662 32.64 -10.69 5.77
C LEU A 662 32.72 -11.58 4.53
N ASP A 663 31.58 -12.10 4.07
CA ASP A 663 31.48 -12.84 2.81
C ASP A 663 31.77 -11.96 1.58
N VAL A 664 31.40 -10.68 1.63
CA VAL A 664 31.44 -9.78 0.46
C VAL A 664 32.51 -8.70 0.54
N ILE A 665 33.08 -8.45 1.72
CA ILE A 665 34.05 -7.37 1.93
C ILE A 665 35.38 -7.62 1.20
N GLN A 666 35.86 -6.59 0.51
CA GLN A 666 37.20 -6.56 -0.06
C GLN A 666 38.23 -6.35 1.06
N LYS A 667 39.14 -7.31 1.21
CA LYS A 667 40.11 -7.39 2.33
C LYS A 667 41.47 -6.74 1.99
N THR A 668 41.65 -6.28 0.76
CA THR A 668 42.87 -5.64 0.28
C THR A 668 42.86 -4.14 0.52
N ARG A 669 44.04 -3.54 0.62
CA ARG A 669 44.23 -2.09 0.72
C ARG A 669 43.57 -1.39 -0.46
N THR A 670 42.72 -0.43 -0.16
CA THR A 670 42.10 0.42 -1.17
C THR A 670 43.02 1.61 -1.48
N ILE A 671 43.35 1.78 -2.77
CA ILE A 671 44.08 2.94 -3.26
C ILE A 671 43.06 4.00 -3.66
N ILE A 672 43.09 5.14 -2.98
CA ILE A 672 42.26 6.30 -3.33
C ILE A 672 42.77 6.83 -4.68
N LYS A 673 41.97 6.68 -5.72
CA LYS A 673 42.23 7.32 -7.00
C LYS A 673 41.67 8.74 -6.93
N PRO A 674 42.37 9.76 -7.46
CA PRO A 674 41.75 11.06 -7.65
C PRO A 674 40.51 10.89 -8.53
N THR A 675 39.41 11.55 -8.19
CA THR A 675 38.20 11.56 -9.01
C THR A 675 38.59 12.01 -10.41
N ILE A 676 38.55 11.07 -11.37
CA ILE A 676 38.79 11.39 -12.78
C ILE A 676 37.63 12.27 -13.19
N THR A 677 37.90 13.56 -13.29
CA THR A 677 36.96 14.53 -13.82
C THR A 677 37.27 14.63 -15.30
N GLU A 678 36.36 14.14 -16.14
CA GLU A 678 36.38 14.52 -17.54
C GLU A 678 36.21 16.05 -17.63
N ASP A 679 36.84 16.66 -18.63
CA ASP A 679 36.80 18.10 -18.83
C ASP A 679 35.35 18.58 -19.01
N GLU A 680 35.02 19.74 -18.43
CA GLU A 680 33.72 20.37 -18.66
C GLU A 680 33.56 20.70 -20.14
N ILE A 681 32.56 20.11 -20.79
CA ILE A 681 32.22 20.46 -22.16
C ILE A 681 31.46 21.78 -22.13
N LEU A 682 32.04 22.81 -22.75
CA LEU A 682 31.46 24.14 -22.84
C LEU A 682 30.66 24.27 -24.14
N THR A 683 29.37 24.53 -24.02
CA THR A 683 28.47 24.80 -25.16
C THR A 683 27.79 26.16 -24.99
N GLU A 684 27.23 26.68 -26.08
CA GLU A 684 26.46 27.91 -26.03
C GLU A 684 25.16 27.70 -25.23
N GLY A 685 25.18 28.06 -23.94
CA GLY A 685 24.01 28.03 -23.05
C GLY A 685 24.07 27.06 -21.88
N TYR A 686 25.03 26.13 -21.84
CA TYR A 686 25.21 25.18 -20.73
C TYR A 686 26.65 24.62 -20.65
N THR A 687 26.98 23.97 -19.54
CA THR A 687 28.17 23.11 -19.41
C THR A 687 27.78 21.73 -18.88
N THR A 688 28.55 20.70 -19.23
CA THR A 688 28.31 19.32 -18.77
C THR A 688 29.56 18.69 -18.19
N LYS A 689 29.37 17.82 -17.20
CA LYS A 689 30.43 17.04 -16.56
C LYS A 689 29.96 15.62 -16.27
N LEU A 690 30.64 14.60 -16.80
CA LEU A 690 30.40 13.21 -16.44
C LEU A 690 30.85 12.99 -14.99
N LEU A 691 29.94 12.56 -14.11
CA LEU A 691 30.23 12.34 -12.70
C LEU A 691 30.66 10.90 -12.41
N GLY A 692 30.16 9.95 -13.20
CA GLY A 692 30.51 8.53 -13.09
C GLY A 692 29.74 7.70 -14.11
N GLU A 693 30.40 6.66 -14.59
CA GLU A 693 29.83 5.67 -15.51
C GLU A 693 30.30 4.28 -15.10
N CYS A 694 29.38 3.33 -15.08
CA CYS A 694 29.65 1.92 -14.85
C CYS A 694 28.74 1.07 -15.73
N LYS A 695 28.82 -0.26 -15.58
CA LYS A 695 27.94 -1.21 -16.28
C LYS A 695 26.44 -0.96 -16.06
N TYR A 696 26.07 -0.33 -14.94
CA TYR A 696 24.69 -0.24 -14.48
C TYR A 696 24.04 1.12 -14.74
N PHE A 697 24.82 2.20 -14.75
CA PHE A 697 24.33 3.55 -14.98
C PHE A 697 25.44 4.51 -15.42
N SER A 698 25.03 5.61 -16.01
CA SER A 698 25.83 6.80 -16.30
C SER A 698 25.11 8.03 -15.74
N CYS A 699 25.85 8.91 -15.07
CA CYS A 699 25.30 10.13 -14.47
C CYS A 699 26.12 11.36 -14.88
N THR A 700 25.44 12.33 -15.47
CA THR A 700 26.02 13.58 -15.98
C THR A 700 25.42 14.78 -15.26
N LYS A 701 26.26 15.69 -14.78
CA LYS A 701 25.83 16.99 -14.28
C LYS A 701 25.71 17.99 -15.43
N TYR A 702 24.61 18.73 -15.44
CA TYR A 702 24.38 19.87 -16.32
C TYR A 702 24.33 21.15 -15.49
N HIS A 703 25.00 22.20 -15.97
CA HIS A 703 24.85 23.57 -15.48
C HIS A 703 24.32 24.41 -16.64
N VAL A 704 23.03 24.74 -16.61
CA VAL A 704 22.33 25.46 -17.68
C VAL A 704 22.27 26.93 -17.34
N LYS A 705 22.71 27.78 -18.27
CA LYS A 705 22.60 29.24 -18.18
C LYS A 705 21.42 29.80 -18.94
N THR A 706 21.08 29.18 -20.09
CA THR A 706 19.95 29.59 -20.93
C THR A 706 19.06 28.41 -21.29
N PHE A 707 19.57 27.45 -22.05
CA PHE A 707 18.85 26.22 -22.36
C PHE A 707 19.81 25.08 -22.75
N VAL A 708 19.31 23.86 -22.65
CA VAL A 708 19.93 22.65 -23.23
C VAL A 708 18.85 21.79 -23.87
N ARG A 709 19.19 21.14 -24.98
CA ARG A 709 18.36 20.14 -25.64
C ARG A 709 19.09 18.80 -25.58
N ILE A 710 18.50 17.85 -24.86
CA ILE A 710 18.96 16.48 -24.75
C ILE A 710 18.10 15.66 -25.72
N VAL A 711 18.75 15.00 -26.67
CA VAL A 711 18.08 14.16 -27.66
C VAL A 711 18.03 12.74 -27.14
N GLY A 712 16.81 12.28 -26.84
CA GLY A 712 16.53 10.90 -26.46
C GLY A 712 16.81 9.90 -27.57
N ASP A 713 17.16 8.68 -27.15
CA ASP A 713 17.20 7.51 -28.02
C ASP A 713 16.44 6.34 -27.38
N GLU A 714 16.45 5.18 -28.05
CA GLU A 714 15.76 3.98 -27.58
C GLU A 714 16.61 3.15 -26.60
N SER A 715 17.78 3.67 -26.17
CA SER A 715 18.70 2.91 -25.32
C SER A 715 18.28 2.88 -23.86
N SER A 716 17.78 3.99 -23.35
CA SER A 716 17.57 4.19 -21.91
C SER A 716 16.50 5.24 -21.63
N PHE A 717 15.91 5.18 -20.44
CA PHE A 717 15.10 6.26 -19.88
C PHE A 717 16.00 7.37 -19.33
N TYR A 718 15.41 8.53 -19.03
CA TYR A 718 16.10 9.60 -18.30
C TYR A 718 15.49 9.84 -16.93
N SER A 719 16.35 9.92 -15.92
CA SER A 719 16.02 10.47 -14.61
C SER A 719 16.71 11.83 -14.44
N ILE A 720 15.93 12.86 -14.10
CA ILE A 720 16.37 14.25 -14.03
C ILE A 720 16.16 14.77 -12.60
N MET A 721 17.26 14.97 -11.86
CA MET A 721 17.24 15.50 -10.49
C MET A 721 17.65 16.97 -10.49
N ILE A 722 16.74 17.86 -10.09
CA ILE A 722 17.05 19.29 -10.02
C ILE A 722 17.85 19.58 -8.75
N LEU A 723 19.07 20.07 -8.88
CA LEU A 723 19.95 20.39 -7.76
C LEU A 723 19.78 21.83 -7.28
N SER A 724 19.67 22.79 -8.20
CA SER A 724 19.55 24.21 -7.86
C SER A 724 18.96 25.02 -9.02
N GLY A 725 18.58 26.27 -8.72
CA GLY A 725 18.05 27.22 -9.69
C GLY A 725 16.57 27.03 -10.00
N SER A 726 16.14 27.56 -11.14
CA SER A 726 14.74 27.55 -11.56
C SER A 726 14.62 27.54 -13.08
N GLY A 727 13.57 26.91 -13.58
CA GLY A 727 13.35 26.79 -15.01
C GLY A 727 12.12 25.96 -15.38
N GLU A 728 12.08 25.57 -16.64
CA GLU A 728 11.03 24.71 -17.21
C GLU A 728 11.66 23.52 -17.93
N LEU A 729 11.10 22.35 -17.66
CA LEU A 729 11.32 21.10 -18.41
C LEU A 729 10.22 20.98 -19.47
N GLN A 730 10.62 20.74 -20.71
CA GLN A 730 9.72 20.45 -21.81
C GLN A 730 10.10 19.10 -22.43
N VAL A 731 9.10 18.22 -22.59
CA VAL A 731 9.20 16.99 -23.38
C VAL A 731 8.02 16.97 -24.34
N GLU A 732 8.33 17.00 -25.64
CA GLU A 732 7.34 17.14 -26.71
C GLU A 732 6.36 18.31 -26.42
N ASN A 733 5.08 18.02 -26.19
CA ASN A 733 4.03 19.01 -25.90
C ASN A 733 3.83 19.30 -24.40
N THR A 734 4.49 18.57 -23.51
CA THR A 734 4.32 18.71 -22.06
C THR A 734 5.37 19.64 -21.49
N ARG A 735 4.95 20.62 -20.69
CA ARG A 735 5.81 21.61 -20.03
C ARG A 735 5.56 21.63 -18.54
N GLN A 736 6.62 21.69 -17.75
CA GLN A 736 6.53 21.72 -16.30
C GLN A 736 7.64 22.58 -15.71
N SER A 737 7.25 23.59 -14.92
CA SER A 737 8.18 24.35 -14.10
C SER A 737 8.72 23.48 -12.97
N PHE A 738 9.99 23.65 -12.60
CA PHE A 738 10.60 22.90 -11.52
C PHE A 738 11.23 23.76 -10.44
N LYS A 739 11.43 23.17 -9.27
CA LYS A 739 12.16 23.72 -8.13
C LYS A 739 13.34 22.81 -7.73
N PRO A 740 14.35 23.35 -7.02
CA PRO A 740 15.42 22.54 -6.45
C PRO A 740 14.86 21.39 -5.61
N GLY A 741 15.44 20.21 -5.79
CA GLY A 741 15.03 18.98 -5.12
C GLY A 741 13.95 18.21 -5.84
N GLU A 742 13.30 18.74 -6.88
CA GLU A 742 12.29 17.99 -7.62
C GLU A 742 12.93 16.97 -8.58
N SER A 743 12.22 15.86 -8.79
CA SER A 743 12.67 14.72 -9.56
C SER A 743 11.69 14.37 -10.67
N PHE A 744 12.23 14.08 -11.86
CA PHE A 744 11.46 13.77 -13.05
C PHE A 744 11.97 12.48 -13.71
N PHE A 745 11.04 11.76 -14.31
CA PHE A 745 11.26 10.56 -15.11
C PHE A 745 10.72 10.79 -16.53
N VAL A 746 11.52 10.42 -17.53
CA VAL A 746 11.16 10.45 -18.95
C VAL A 746 11.38 9.05 -19.52
N PRO A 747 10.34 8.37 -20.03
CA PRO A 747 10.49 7.07 -20.68
C PRO A 747 11.44 7.15 -21.88
N ALA A 748 12.07 6.03 -22.22
CA ALA A 748 12.95 5.92 -23.38
C ALA A 748 12.19 6.22 -24.69
N GLY A 749 12.95 6.61 -25.72
CA GLY A 749 12.43 6.93 -27.04
C GLY A 749 13.10 8.15 -27.65
N LYS A 750 12.86 8.39 -28.93
CA LYS A 750 13.41 9.51 -29.71
C LYS A 750 12.73 10.85 -29.36
N LYS A 751 12.67 11.17 -28.07
CA LYS A 751 11.99 12.33 -27.50
C LYS A 751 13.00 13.44 -27.21
N ASN A 752 12.59 14.69 -27.42
CA ASN A 752 13.45 15.82 -27.09
C ASN A 752 13.15 16.33 -25.70
N VAL A 753 14.13 16.24 -24.80
CA VAL A 753 14.05 16.88 -23.48
C VAL A 753 14.74 18.23 -23.57
N GLN A 754 13.98 19.30 -23.38
CA GLN A 754 14.50 20.65 -23.33
C GLN A 754 14.41 21.19 -21.90
N VAL A 755 15.54 21.65 -21.38
CA VAL A 755 15.61 22.35 -20.09
C VAL A 755 15.92 23.81 -20.38
N THR A 756 15.09 24.73 -19.89
CA THR A 756 15.30 26.17 -20.04
C THR A 756 15.37 26.85 -18.68
N GLY A 757 16.24 27.85 -18.54
CA GLY A 757 16.42 28.61 -17.31
C GLY A 757 17.88 28.62 -16.82
N TYR A 758 18.05 29.05 -15.58
CA TYR A 758 19.33 29.05 -14.88
C TYR A 758 19.27 28.01 -13.76
N CYS A 759 19.87 26.84 -13.99
CA CYS A 759 19.74 25.69 -13.08
C CYS A 759 20.92 24.71 -13.17
N GLU A 760 21.03 23.88 -12.14
CA GLU A 760 21.87 22.68 -12.15
C GLU A 760 21.00 21.44 -11.96
N PHE A 761 21.27 20.40 -12.75
CA PHE A 761 20.59 19.11 -12.60
C PHE A 761 21.51 17.94 -12.89
N LEU A 762 21.15 16.77 -12.37
CA LEU A 762 21.77 15.48 -12.73
C LEU A 762 20.86 14.74 -13.71
N LEU A 763 21.44 14.23 -14.78
CA LEU A 763 20.81 13.32 -15.73
C LEU A 763 21.41 11.92 -15.53
N THR A 764 20.57 10.98 -15.12
CA THR A 764 20.96 9.57 -14.95
C THR A 764 20.25 8.70 -15.99
N GLN A 765 21.00 7.75 -16.56
CA GLN A 765 20.54 6.75 -17.51
C GLN A 765 21.24 5.41 -17.25
N VAL A 766 20.70 4.32 -17.80
CA VAL A 766 21.32 2.97 -17.86
C VAL A 766 22.17 2.84 -19.13
#